data_AF-A0A0N8KE80-F1
#
_entry.id   AF-A0A0N8KE80-F1
#
_cell.length_a   1.000
_cell.length_b   1.000
_cell.length_c   1.000
_cell.angle_alpha   90.00
_cell.angle_beta   90.00
_cell.angle_gamma   90.00
#
_symmetry.space_group_name_H-M   'P 1'
#
loop_
_entity.id
_entity.type
_entity.pdbx_description
1 polymer ?
#
loop_
_entity_poly.entity_id
_entity_poly.type
_entity_poly.pdbx_seq_one_letter_code
_entity_poly.pdbx_strand_id
1 'polypeptide(L)'
;MILRAGSRQGAGMRRVGSAIATLALVTALSTGIVSLPAQAQGGLDDVVAARAAGEGPQRLLLEADELIYDNDRNRVIAAGNVEMYYGGRSLQADRVTYDRNTSRVFAEGNARLVDADGTVGTASFFELTDDFRSGFIDSLQVEQDISDDGFGRPGTGRFSARRAERIEGEQTIFHRGTYTACDTCEENPGRPPFWQVRAARVIHDKETKTIYYENAALEFLGVPVAYLPYFWSPDPTVKRKTGFLTPTISLNEALGPGVTVPFFWETGPNHDLTFRPQFLSRQGVLGDVEWRHRLLTGSYGIRATGIFQQDRTQFKAPPSGPGDRNFRGSIQTTGRFGINRRWHWGWDITGVTDKWYLDNYGINAATLTSHYNREAVSQVYLTGRGERSFFDLRGYYFKALATRDFQQHQPVVHPVLDYNKRIDAPPAIGGELALDVNFVSLSRETSQFRAADPRDPNARGRFGGIFDTCASGAFNRDQCLLPGVAGSYSRLTSQVSWRRQIIDGLGQSWTPFAYLRADGIWSSPRTSGFQNAETANLMGSSDRFHGRMTPGVGLEYRLPMIARAGNFGVHALEPIAQIVARPNESRIGRLPNEDAQSLVFDESNLFSWDRFSGYDRVEGGVRGSYALRYGLTGRDGFRAEAQLGQSVQLAGRNSFRSGDLVNTGRDSGLESRFSDYVGRVSLSPNEMFSIDARGRFDRSTFDMKRLEAGARVNFDRFQGAVTYARFAPQPELGYPDRREGLQVSSRVELSPHWFATGSVMFDLSRYLDDRRSGAPESDRFSVASMSLGLGYADECTTFTVTYSARPQDGSLGTRDQNRTIMLQLELRSLGGVGVTRSLEEDQQGIAP
;
A
#
# COMPACT_ATOMS: atom_id res chain seq x y z
N MET A 1 6.96 15.66 56.44
CA MET A 1 6.43 17.03 56.62
C MET A 1 5.00 17.03 56.09
N ILE A 2 4.07 16.29 56.71
CA ILE A 2 3.05 16.66 57.73
C ILE A 2 2.32 18.00 57.44
N LEU A 3 1.04 17.92 57.03
CA LEU A 3 -0.19 18.40 57.72
C LEU A 3 -1.38 18.41 56.72
N ARG A 4 -2.33 17.46 56.86
CA ARG A 4 -3.72 17.59 57.40
C ARG A 4 -4.75 18.08 56.35
N ALA A 5 -6.03 17.73 56.36
CA ALA A 5 -6.88 16.64 56.86
C ALA A 5 -8.32 17.09 56.54
N GLY A 6 -9.21 16.18 56.14
CA GLY A 6 -10.62 16.50 55.93
C GLY A 6 -11.44 15.27 55.53
N SER A 7 -11.82 14.46 56.52
CA SER A 7 -12.68 13.28 56.40
C SER A 7 -14.03 13.50 57.08
N ARG A 8 -15.12 12.98 56.50
CA ARG A 8 -16.34 12.41 57.14
C ARG A 8 -17.06 11.58 56.06
N GLN A 9 -17.05 10.24 56.11
CA GLN A 9 -18.00 9.33 56.80
C GLN A 9 -19.47 9.58 56.43
N GLY A 10 -20.33 8.62 56.06
CA GLY A 10 -20.29 7.15 55.97
C GLY A 10 -21.45 6.71 55.04
N ALA A 11 -21.87 5.45 54.87
CA ALA A 11 -21.53 4.19 55.49
C ALA A 11 -22.11 3.03 54.65
N GLY A 12 -21.38 1.90 54.62
CA GLY A 12 -21.89 0.51 54.55
C GLY A 12 -22.69 0.04 53.32
N MET A 13 -22.62 -1.20 52.84
CA MET A 13 -22.08 -2.45 53.39
C MET A 13 -21.92 -3.42 52.19
N ARG A 14 -20.69 -3.82 51.82
CA ARG A 14 -20.15 -5.20 51.89
C ARG A 14 -21.10 -6.31 51.38
N ARG A 15 -20.76 -6.96 50.24
CA ARG A 15 -20.00 -8.25 50.13
C ARG A 15 -20.91 -9.45 50.47
N VAL A 16 -20.98 -10.59 49.79
CA VAL A 16 -20.10 -11.52 49.03
C VAL A 16 -21.11 -12.62 48.61
N GLY A 17 -21.10 -13.33 47.48
CA GLY A 17 -20.05 -13.92 46.66
C GLY A 17 -20.38 -15.41 46.44
N SER A 18 -19.75 -16.03 45.44
CA SER A 18 -19.67 -17.49 45.15
C SER A 18 -20.98 -18.16 44.66
N ALA A 19 -21.12 -18.64 43.43
CA ALA A 19 -20.37 -19.63 42.63
C ALA A 19 -20.62 -21.11 43.02
N ILE A 20 -20.56 -21.99 42.00
CA ILE A 20 -20.69 -23.48 41.97
C ILE A 20 -22.13 -23.92 41.62
N ALA A 21 -22.46 -24.92 40.78
CA ALA A 21 -21.90 -25.66 39.63
C ALA A 21 -22.64 -27.03 39.58
N THR A 22 -23.04 -27.45 38.38
CA THR A 22 -23.20 -28.85 37.91
C THR A 22 -24.24 -29.84 38.52
N LEU A 23 -25.25 -30.15 37.69
CA LEU A 23 -25.60 -31.45 37.06
C LEU A 23 -26.12 -32.68 37.86
N ALA A 24 -27.21 -33.26 37.31
CA ALA A 24 -27.70 -34.66 37.33
C ALA A 24 -28.42 -35.16 38.62
N LEU A 25 -29.48 -35.98 38.65
CA LEU A 25 -30.13 -36.90 37.70
C LEU A 25 -31.53 -37.34 38.28
N VAL A 26 -32.59 -37.45 37.45
CA VAL A 26 -33.60 -38.55 37.29
C VAL A 26 -34.26 -39.18 38.57
N THR A 27 -35.59 -39.27 38.77
CA THR A 27 -36.66 -40.03 38.05
C THR A 27 -38.03 -39.73 38.72
N ALA A 28 -39.08 -39.35 37.97
CA ALA A 28 -40.25 -40.15 37.58
C ALA A 28 -41.37 -40.37 38.64
N LEU A 29 -42.52 -39.71 38.46
CA LEU A 29 -43.83 -40.36 38.32
C LEU A 29 -44.88 -39.39 37.72
N SER A 30 -45.65 -39.96 36.82
CA SER A 30 -46.60 -39.44 35.83
C SER A 30 -47.90 -38.82 36.37
N THR A 31 -48.38 -37.76 35.71
CA THR A 31 -49.76 -37.66 35.16
C THR A 31 -49.80 -36.53 34.13
N GLY A 32 -50.38 -36.82 32.95
CA GLY A 32 -50.40 -35.93 31.80
C GLY A 32 -51.30 -34.70 31.99
N ILE A 33 -50.78 -33.56 31.55
CA ILE A 33 -51.56 -32.37 31.20
C ILE A 33 -51.14 -32.01 29.77
N VAL A 34 -52.12 -32.04 28.87
CA VAL A 34 -52.00 -31.50 27.52
C VAL A 34 -51.83 -29.99 27.67
N SER A 35 -50.61 -29.49 27.50
CA SER A 35 -50.34 -28.07 27.38
C SER A 35 -50.93 -27.60 26.04
N LEU A 36 -52.08 -26.94 26.08
CA LEU A 36 -52.53 -26.11 24.98
C LEU A 36 -51.43 -25.08 24.69
N PRO A 37 -51.01 -24.87 23.42
CA PRO A 37 -50.10 -23.80 23.12
C PRO A 37 -50.80 -22.49 23.49
N ALA A 38 -50.16 -21.71 24.36
CA ALA A 38 -50.55 -20.32 24.58
C ALA A 38 -50.49 -19.62 23.22
N GLN A 39 -51.64 -19.15 22.74
CA GLN A 39 -51.69 -18.25 21.60
C GLN A 39 -51.01 -16.95 22.02
N ALA A 40 -49.74 -16.79 21.65
CA ALA A 40 -49.16 -15.46 21.54
C ALA A 40 -49.93 -14.73 20.42
N GLN A 41 -50.49 -13.57 20.75
CA GLN A 41 -51.02 -12.66 19.74
C GLN A 41 -49.83 -12.16 18.93
N GLY A 42 -49.57 -12.79 17.78
CA GLY A 42 -48.58 -12.29 16.82
C GLY A 42 -49.07 -10.95 16.26
N GLY A 43 -48.23 -9.93 16.37
CA GLY A 43 -48.49 -8.61 15.78
C GLY A 43 -48.35 -8.63 14.26
N LEU A 44 -48.60 -7.48 13.61
CA LEU A 44 -48.45 -7.31 12.16
C LEU A 44 -47.08 -7.77 11.65
N ASP A 45 -46.03 -7.53 12.43
CA ASP A 45 -44.64 -7.93 12.13
C ASP A 45 -44.49 -9.45 11.90
N ASP A 46 -45.14 -10.28 12.73
CA ASP A 46 -45.11 -11.74 12.58
C ASP A 46 -45.87 -12.21 11.33
N VAL A 47 -46.95 -11.52 10.99
CA VAL A 47 -47.77 -11.80 9.79
C VAL A 47 -47.06 -11.35 8.52
N VAL A 48 -46.33 -10.23 8.56
CA VAL A 48 -45.52 -9.68 7.47
C VAL A 48 -44.30 -10.58 7.24
N ALA A 49 -43.58 -10.99 8.30
CA ALA A 49 -42.44 -11.90 8.22
C ALA A 49 -42.82 -13.28 7.66
N ALA A 50 -43.98 -13.82 8.04
CA ALA A 50 -44.47 -15.10 7.54
C ALA A 50 -44.93 -15.06 6.07
N ARG A 51 -45.27 -13.89 5.52
CA ARG A 51 -45.83 -13.74 4.16
C ARG A 51 -44.87 -13.19 3.12
N ALA A 52 -43.80 -12.51 3.54
CA ALA A 52 -42.69 -12.16 2.64
C ALA A 52 -42.08 -13.39 1.93
N ALA A 53 -42.39 -14.61 2.40
CA ALA A 53 -41.94 -15.88 1.84
C ALA A 53 -42.88 -16.53 0.78
N GLY A 54 -43.99 -15.91 0.36
CA GLY A 54 -44.97 -16.53 -0.55
C GLY A 54 -45.46 -15.68 -1.74
N GLU A 55 -45.51 -16.27 -2.93
CA GLU A 55 -46.12 -15.71 -4.15
C GLU A 55 -47.66 -15.77 -4.10
N GLY A 56 -48.30 -14.65 -3.78
CA GLY A 56 -49.75 -14.45 -3.89
C GLY A 56 -50.07 -12.97 -4.13
N PRO A 57 -51.31 -12.60 -4.52
CA PRO A 57 -51.67 -11.21 -4.75
C PRO A 57 -51.44 -10.39 -3.48
N GLN A 58 -50.60 -9.37 -3.58
CA GLN A 58 -50.22 -8.50 -2.47
C GLN A 58 -51.47 -7.80 -1.94
N ARG A 59 -51.87 -8.10 -0.70
CA ARG A 59 -53.01 -7.46 -0.03
C ARG A 59 -52.49 -6.34 0.86
N LEU A 60 -53.17 -5.20 0.82
CA LEU A 60 -52.95 -4.10 1.76
C LEU A 60 -53.25 -4.58 3.18
N LEU A 61 -52.26 -4.50 4.06
CA LEU A 61 -52.43 -4.68 5.50
C LEU A 61 -52.56 -3.29 6.13
N LEU A 62 -53.47 -3.15 7.09
CA LEU A 62 -53.75 -1.90 7.79
C LEU A 62 -53.96 -2.23 9.26
N GLU A 63 -53.24 -1.54 10.13
CA GLU A 63 -53.42 -1.51 11.58
C GLU A 63 -53.61 -0.05 12.02
N ALA A 64 -54.54 0.18 12.96
CA ALA A 64 -54.85 1.48 13.52
C ALA A 64 -55.66 1.32 14.81
N ASP A 65 -55.67 2.34 15.66
CA ASP A 65 -56.46 2.36 16.90
C ASP A 65 -57.98 2.46 16.61
N GLU A 66 -58.37 3.26 15.60
CA GLU A 66 -59.74 3.47 15.19
C GLU A 66 -59.89 3.41 13.66
N LEU A 67 -60.96 2.76 13.19
CA LEU A 67 -61.31 2.66 11.76
C LEU A 67 -62.76 3.10 11.52
N ILE A 68 -62.94 4.17 10.76
CA ILE A 68 -64.23 4.81 10.46
C ILE A 68 -64.56 4.62 8.97
N TYR A 69 -65.75 4.09 8.69
CA TYR A 69 -66.27 3.96 7.32
C TYR A 69 -67.31 5.06 7.04
N ASP A 70 -66.93 6.07 6.25
CA ASP A 70 -67.85 7.10 5.73
C ASP A 70 -68.41 6.62 4.39
N ASN A 71 -69.51 5.87 4.45
CA ASN A 71 -70.15 5.31 3.26
C ASN A 71 -70.79 6.39 2.36
N ASP A 72 -71.18 7.54 2.90
CA ASP A 72 -71.81 8.63 2.14
C ASP A 72 -70.81 9.30 1.21
N ARG A 73 -69.56 9.47 1.67
CA ARG A 73 -68.45 10.01 0.85
C ARG A 73 -67.57 8.92 0.24
N ASN A 74 -67.89 7.64 0.49
CA ASN A 74 -67.12 6.46 0.06
C ASN A 74 -65.64 6.52 0.51
N ARG A 75 -65.41 6.86 1.79
CA ARG A 75 -64.08 7.01 2.41
C ARG A 75 -63.88 6.05 3.57
N VAL A 76 -62.64 5.60 3.75
CA VAL A 76 -62.20 4.84 4.93
C VAL A 76 -61.17 5.69 5.66
N ILE A 77 -61.41 6.01 6.93
CA ILE A 77 -60.54 6.85 7.75
C ILE A 77 -59.98 5.96 8.87
N ALA A 78 -58.67 5.79 8.90
CA ALA A 78 -57.93 5.18 9.99
C ALA A 78 -57.31 6.30 10.85
N ALA A 79 -57.38 6.19 12.17
CA ALA A 79 -56.83 7.17 13.10
C ALA A 79 -56.17 6.49 14.31
N GLY A 80 -55.08 7.08 14.79
CA GLY A 80 -54.28 6.58 15.90
C GLY A 80 -53.30 5.49 15.47
N ASN A 81 -52.00 5.79 15.55
CA ASN A 81 -50.88 4.89 15.22
C ASN A 81 -51.10 4.06 13.95
N VAL A 82 -51.51 4.73 12.85
CA VAL A 82 -51.88 4.03 11.63
C VAL A 82 -50.63 3.48 10.96
N GLU A 83 -50.64 2.20 10.65
CA GLU A 83 -49.61 1.52 9.87
C GLU A 83 -50.23 0.74 8.71
N MET A 84 -49.78 1.04 7.50
CA MET A 84 -50.22 0.40 6.27
C MET A 84 -49.05 -0.28 5.59
N TYR A 85 -49.23 -1.51 5.13
CA TYR A 85 -48.21 -2.25 4.41
C TYR A 85 -48.74 -2.76 3.06
N TYR A 86 -48.03 -2.44 1.98
CA TYR A 86 -48.35 -2.88 0.63
C TYR A 86 -47.09 -3.06 -0.22
N GLY A 87 -46.91 -4.25 -0.80
CA GLY A 87 -45.87 -4.52 -1.78
C GLY A 87 -44.44 -4.18 -1.37
N GLY A 88 -44.06 -4.49 -0.12
CA GLY A 88 -42.73 -4.18 0.40
C GLY A 88 -42.58 -2.77 0.99
N ARG A 89 -43.61 -1.94 0.91
CA ARG A 89 -43.62 -0.55 1.42
C ARG A 89 -44.48 -0.44 2.67
N SER A 90 -44.06 0.39 3.62
CA SER A 90 -44.84 0.71 4.82
C SER A 90 -45.11 2.20 4.92
N LEU A 91 -46.35 2.59 5.17
CA LEU A 91 -46.79 3.96 5.41
C LEU A 91 -47.34 4.07 6.83
N GLN A 92 -46.73 4.92 7.65
CA GLN A 92 -47.14 5.21 9.02
C GLN A 92 -47.63 6.65 9.12
N ALA A 93 -48.69 6.94 9.88
CA ALA A 93 -49.18 8.30 10.14
C ALA A 93 -50.14 8.34 11.34
N ASP A 94 -50.45 9.55 11.83
CA ASP A 94 -51.44 9.76 12.88
C ASP A 94 -52.87 9.49 12.37
N ARG A 95 -53.14 9.84 11.10
CA ARG A 95 -54.43 9.64 10.44
C ARG A 95 -54.24 9.35 8.96
N VAL A 96 -54.94 8.35 8.44
CA VAL A 96 -54.95 8.02 7.01
C VAL A 96 -56.38 7.97 6.48
N THR A 97 -56.67 8.71 5.42
CA THR A 97 -57.96 8.68 4.72
C THR A 97 -57.78 8.05 3.35
N TYR A 98 -58.47 6.95 3.09
CA TYR A 98 -58.55 6.33 1.77
C TYR A 98 -59.86 6.71 1.07
N ASP A 99 -59.77 7.47 -0.02
CA ASP A 99 -60.92 7.81 -0.88
C ASP A 99 -61.05 6.77 -1.99
N ARG A 100 -62.10 5.95 -1.90
CA ARG A 100 -62.35 4.84 -2.83
C ARG A 100 -62.81 5.30 -4.20
N ASN A 101 -63.28 6.54 -4.35
CA ASN A 101 -63.69 7.06 -5.66
C ASN A 101 -62.48 7.40 -6.53
N THR A 102 -61.41 7.88 -5.90
CA THR A 102 -60.20 8.34 -6.59
C THR A 102 -59.02 7.39 -6.43
N SER A 103 -59.15 6.32 -5.64
CA SER A 103 -58.05 5.42 -5.23
C SER A 103 -56.86 6.19 -4.64
N ARG A 104 -57.14 7.19 -3.80
CA ARG A 104 -56.11 8.05 -3.18
C ARG A 104 -56.05 7.83 -1.67
N VAL A 105 -54.84 7.76 -1.16
CA VAL A 105 -54.50 7.64 0.25
C VAL A 105 -53.93 8.97 0.71
N PHE A 106 -54.57 9.58 1.71
CA PHE A 106 -54.15 10.82 2.34
C PHE A 106 -53.65 10.52 3.75
N ALA A 107 -52.34 10.63 3.99
CA ALA A 107 -51.73 10.40 5.30
C ALA A 107 -51.31 11.73 5.92
N GLU A 108 -51.82 12.02 7.11
CA GLU A 108 -51.68 13.28 7.84
C GLU A 108 -51.08 13.02 9.23
N GLY A 109 -50.12 13.86 9.62
CA GLY A 109 -49.49 13.83 10.94
C GLY A 109 -48.42 12.73 11.07
N ASN A 110 -47.19 13.15 11.43
CA ASN A 110 -46.01 12.29 11.61
C ASN A 110 -45.83 11.23 10.50
N ALA A 111 -46.14 11.59 9.25
CA ALA A 111 -46.24 10.61 8.19
C ALA A 111 -44.85 10.12 7.75
N ARG A 112 -44.68 8.81 7.65
CA ARG A 112 -43.42 8.14 7.33
C ARG A 112 -43.66 7.01 6.34
N LEU A 113 -43.03 7.11 5.17
CA LEU A 113 -43.03 6.08 4.13
C LEU A 113 -41.65 5.39 4.09
N VAL A 114 -41.63 4.09 4.26
CA VAL A 114 -40.45 3.25 3.97
C VAL A 114 -40.71 2.55 2.64
N ASP A 115 -39.83 2.80 1.68
CA ASP A 115 -39.91 2.22 0.35
C ASP A 115 -39.29 0.82 0.33
N ALA A 116 -39.55 0.05 -0.74
CA ALA A 116 -39.10 -1.34 -0.85
C ALA A 116 -37.57 -1.51 -0.89
N ASP A 117 -36.84 -0.45 -1.22
CA ASP A 117 -35.37 -0.39 -1.22
C ASP A 117 -34.77 0.07 0.13
N GLY A 118 -35.62 0.33 1.13
CA GLY A 118 -35.22 0.81 2.45
C GLY A 118 -35.12 2.33 2.57
N THR A 119 -35.37 3.10 1.50
CA THR A 119 -35.41 4.57 1.55
C THR A 119 -36.50 5.03 2.51
N VAL A 120 -36.16 5.95 3.42
CA VAL A 120 -37.11 6.51 4.39
C VAL A 120 -37.47 7.93 3.98
N GLY A 121 -38.76 8.17 3.73
CA GLY A 121 -39.32 9.49 3.50
C GLY A 121 -40.25 9.91 4.63
N THR A 122 -40.07 11.09 5.21
CA THR A 122 -40.96 11.67 6.21
C THR A 122 -41.59 12.96 5.69
N ALA A 123 -42.84 13.23 6.05
CA ALA A 123 -43.56 14.42 5.58
C ALA A 123 -44.69 14.82 6.54
N SER A 124 -45.20 16.04 6.40
CA SER A 124 -46.41 16.45 7.12
C SER A 124 -47.69 15.88 6.49
N PHE A 125 -47.65 15.65 5.17
CA PHE A 125 -48.78 15.15 4.40
C PHE A 125 -48.31 14.35 3.17
N PHE A 126 -48.89 13.17 2.98
CA PHE A 126 -48.77 12.39 1.75
C PHE A 126 -50.14 12.25 1.10
N GLU A 127 -50.26 12.64 -0.17
CA GLU A 127 -51.34 12.23 -1.06
C GLU A 127 -50.76 11.23 -2.06
N LEU A 128 -51.07 9.94 -1.90
CA LEU A 128 -50.52 8.85 -2.71
C LEU A 128 -51.63 8.06 -3.39
N THR A 129 -51.27 7.29 -4.42
CA THR A 129 -52.09 6.18 -4.92
C THR A 129 -52.16 5.06 -3.88
N ASP A 130 -53.12 4.16 -4.01
CA ASP A 130 -53.32 2.99 -3.14
C ASP A 130 -52.13 2.01 -3.09
N ASP A 131 -51.26 2.05 -4.10
CA ASP A 131 -50.00 1.32 -4.17
C ASP A 131 -48.77 2.09 -3.66
N PHE A 132 -48.97 3.32 -3.17
CA PHE A 132 -47.94 4.26 -2.69
C PHE A 132 -46.89 4.70 -3.73
N ARG A 133 -47.13 4.45 -5.03
CA ARG A 133 -46.14 4.74 -6.08
C ARG A 133 -46.19 6.18 -6.59
N SER A 134 -47.37 6.81 -6.62
CA SER A 134 -47.53 8.12 -7.28
C SER A 134 -48.30 9.12 -6.42
N GLY A 135 -47.88 10.39 -6.42
CA GLY A 135 -48.65 11.45 -5.78
C GLY A 135 -47.85 12.65 -5.29
N PHE A 136 -48.48 13.47 -4.45
CA PHE A 136 -47.92 14.72 -3.95
C PHE A 136 -47.58 14.62 -2.47
N ILE A 137 -46.51 15.28 -2.07
CA ILE A 137 -46.00 15.23 -0.70
C ILE A 137 -45.68 16.66 -0.26
N ASP A 138 -46.18 17.05 0.91
CA ASP A 138 -45.89 18.36 1.53
C ASP A 138 -44.80 18.19 2.59
N SER A 139 -43.77 19.04 2.52
CA SER A 139 -42.66 19.07 3.47
C SER A 139 -41.89 17.74 3.58
N LEU A 140 -41.57 17.14 2.41
CA LEU A 140 -40.83 15.88 2.31
C LEU A 140 -39.38 16.04 2.78
N GLN A 141 -38.92 15.10 3.61
CA GLN A 141 -37.53 14.82 3.92
C GLN A 141 -37.22 13.37 3.56
N VAL A 142 -36.08 13.10 2.94
CA VAL A 142 -35.66 11.74 2.57
C VAL A 142 -34.25 11.49 3.08
N GLU A 143 -34.05 10.33 3.71
CA GLU A 143 -32.74 9.85 4.13
C GLU A 143 -32.38 8.56 3.39
N GLN A 144 -31.16 8.52 2.84
CA GLN A 144 -30.67 7.40 2.04
C GLN A 144 -29.20 7.11 2.39
N ASP A 145 -28.88 5.84 2.58
CA ASP A 145 -27.50 5.43 2.86
C ASP A 145 -26.59 5.69 1.65
N ILE A 146 -25.44 6.31 1.91
CA ILE A 146 -24.38 6.51 0.94
C ILE A 146 -23.55 5.24 0.89
N SER A 147 -23.35 4.70 -0.32
CA SER A 147 -22.50 3.55 -0.53
C SER A 147 -21.09 3.81 -0.01
N ASP A 148 -20.50 2.81 0.65
CA ASP A 148 -19.17 2.89 1.24
C ASP A 148 -18.14 3.45 0.23
N ASP A 149 -17.55 4.58 0.60
CA ASP A 149 -16.55 5.33 -0.15
C ASP A 149 -15.15 4.70 -0.09
N GLY A 150 -15.02 3.57 0.63
CA GLY A 150 -13.77 2.85 0.83
C GLY A 150 -13.00 3.33 2.07
N PHE A 151 -13.50 4.33 2.80
CA PHE A 151 -12.97 4.76 4.10
C PHE A 151 -13.75 4.16 5.28
N GLY A 152 -14.77 3.32 5.02
CA GLY A 152 -15.49 2.56 6.04
C GLY A 152 -16.34 3.41 6.99
N ARG A 153 -16.61 4.66 6.64
CA ARG A 153 -17.52 5.55 7.39
C ARG A 153 -18.92 5.39 6.82
N PRO A 154 -19.95 5.06 7.62
CA PRO A 154 -21.33 5.20 7.15
C PRO A 154 -21.60 6.67 6.81
N GLY A 155 -22.53 6.93 5.89
CA GLY A 155 -22.96 8.28 5.55
C GLY A 155 -24.36 8.26 5.01
N THR A 156 -25.04 9.38 5.13
CA THR A 156 -26.46 9.49 4.76
C THR A 156 -26.64 10.71 3.87
N GLY A 157 -27.16 10.48 2.66
CA GLY A 157 -27.64 11.52 1.77
C GLY A 157 -29.02 11.97 2.23
N ARG A 158 -29.22 13.28 2.32
CA ARG A 158 -30.46 13.89 2.80
C ARG A 158 -31.03 14.81 1.75
N PHE A 159 -32.30 14.59 1.41
CA PHE A 159 -33.07 15.47 0.54
C PHE A 159 -34.17 16.15 1.33
N SER A 160 -34.49 17.39 1.01
CA SER A 160 -35.66 18.05 1.59
C SER A 160 -36.36 18.97 0.59
N ALA A 161 -37.68 19.09 0.65
CA ALA A 161 -38.45 20.05 -0.14
C ALA A 161 -39.80 20.38 0.52
N ARG A 162 -40.29 21.60 0.32
CA ARG A 162 -41.65 21.98 0.72
C ARG A 162 -42.73 21.26 -0.08
N ARG A 163 -42.45 20.94 -1.34
CA ARG A 163 -43.37 20.19 -2.18
C ARG A 163 -42.59 19.18 -3.00
N ALA A 164 -43.03 17.94 -2.99
CA ALA A 164 -42.48 16.90 -3.83
C ALA A 164 -43.58 16.17 -4.61
N GLU A 165 -43.21 15.64 -5.76
CA GLU A 165 -44.04 14.81 -6.61
C GLU A 165 -43.33 13.48 -6.82
N ARG A 166 -44.04 12.38 -6.55
CA ARG A 166 -43.57 11.01 -6.77
C ARG A 166 -44.28 10.45 -7.99
N ILE A 167 -43.53 9.86 -8.92
CA ILE A 167 -44.03 9.36 -10.21
C ILE A 167 -43.64 7.88 -10.33
N GLU A 168 -44.66 7.01 -10.33
CA GLU A 168 -44.56 5.56 -10.53
C GLU A 168 -43.58 4.82 -9.61
N GLY A 169 -43.20 5.44 -8.49
CA GLY A 169 -42.19 4.91 -7.57
C GLY A 169 -40.75 5.05 -8.05
N GLU A 170 -40.54 5.47 -9.30
CA GLU A 170 -39.22 5.53 -9.96
C GLU A 170 -38.58 6.92 -9.86
N GLN A 171 -39.40 7.97 -9.94
CA GLN A 171 -38.92 9.35 -9.88
C GLN A 171 -39.52 10.10 -8.70
N THR A 172 -38.69 10.91 -8.04
CA THR A 172 -39.13 11.88 -7.03
C THR A 172 -38.61 13.27 -7.41
N ILE A 173 -39.53 14.20 -7.65
CA ILE A 173 -39.24 15.58 -8.02
C ILE A 173 -39.44 16.46 -6.79
N PHE A 174 -38.38 17.11 -6.34
CA PHE A 174 -38.35 18.02 -5.21
C PHE A 174 -38.41 19.46 -5.71
N HIS A 175 -39.51 20.16 -5.48
CA HIS A 175 -39.66 21.57 -5.85
C HIS A 175 -39.04 22.48 -4.78
N ARG A 176 -38.12 23.36 -5.20
CA ARG A 176 -37.28 24.16 -4.30
C ARG A 176 -36.54 23.28 -3.28
N GLY A 177 -36.01 22.15 -3.77
CA GLY A 177 -35.39 21.13 -2.95
C GLY A 177 -33.94 21.43 -2.56
N THR A 178 -33.47 20.76 -1.51
CA THR A 178 -32.06 20.73 -1.10
C THR A 178 -31.54 19.30 -1.04
N TYR A 179 -30.23 19.14 -1.24
CA TYR A 179 -29.48 17.91 -1.06
C TYR A 179 -28.20 18.16 -0.25
N THR A 180 -27.89 17.31 0.74
CA THR A 180 -26.62 17.33 1.49
C THR A 180 -26.24 15.93 1.97
N ALA A 181 -24.94 15.67 2.11
CA ALA A 181 -24.43 14.47 2.79
C ALA A 181 -24.04 14.74 4.26
N CYS A 182 -24.20 15.97 4.74
CA CYS A 182 -23.86 16.37 6.09
C CYS A 182 -24.98 16.05 7.08
N ASP A 183 -24.61 15.85 8.34
CA ASP A 183 -25.57 15.66 9.41
C ASP A 183 -26.24 16.98 9.80
N THR A 184 -27.48 16.88 10.30
CA THR A 184 -28.18 18.03 10.86
C THR A 184 -27.58 18.38 12.21
N CYS A 185 -27.43 19.67 12.50
CA CYS A 185 -26.88 20.11 13.77
C CYS A 185 -27.89 19.81 14.91
N GLU A 186 -27.57 18.87 15.79
CA GLU A 186 -28.45 18.47 16.91
C GLU A 186 -28.83 19.64 17.83
N GLU A 187 -27.86 20.52 18.13
CA GLU A 187 -28.07 21.68 19.02
C GLU A 187 -28.90 22.79 18.37
N ASN A 188 -28.84 22.92 17.05
CA ASN A 188 -29.60 23.92 16.30
C ASN A 188 -30.05 23.36 14.94
N PRO A 189 -31.19 22.66 14.91
CA PRO A 189 -31.72 22.05 13.69
C PRO A 189 -32.02 23.05 12.56
N GLY A 190 -32.15 24.35 12.88
CA GLY A 190 -32.38 25.42 11.90
C GLY A 190 -31.10 25.95 11.23
N ARG A 191 -29.91 25.52 11.68
CA ARG A 191 -28.64 25.93 11.08
C ARG A 191 -28.42 25.21 9.73
N PRO A 192 -28.00 25.92 8.66
CA PRO A 192 -27.65 25.27 7.41
C PRO A 192 -26.52 24.24 7.60
N PRO A 193 -26.55 23.11 6.87
CA PRO A 193 -25.45 22.15 6.86
C PRO A 193 -24.14 22.80 6.36
N PHE A 194 -23.01 22.13 6.59
CA PHE A 194 -21.69 22.64 6.17
C PHE A 194 -21.68 22.96 4.68
N TRP A 195 -22.21 22.05 3.86
CA TRP A 195 -22.55 22.30 2.47
C TRP A 195 -23.92 21.72 2.09
N GLN A 196 -24.58 22.31 1.09
CA GLN A 196 -25.77 21.76 0.46
C GLN A 196 -25.90 22.25 -0.98
N VAL A 197 -26.63 21.49 -1.80
CA VAL A 197 -27.09 21.93 -3.13
C VAL A 197 -28.55 22.33 -3.01
N ARG A 198 -28.87 23.60 -3.23
CA ARG A 198 -30.26 24.10 -3.28
C ARG A 198 -30.66 24.36 -4.73
N ALA A 199 -31.74 23.76 -5.20
CA ALA A 199 -32.16 23.87 -6.60
C ALA A 199 -33.65 24.22 -6.73
N ALA A 200 -34.03 24.81 -7.86
CA ALA A 200 -35.44 25.06 -8.17
C ALA A 200 -36.19 23.73 -8.33
N ARG A 201 -35.55 22.73 -8.93
CA ARG A 201 -36.03 21.35 -9.02
C ARG A 201 -34.85 20.39 -8.81
N VAL A 202 -34.99 19.44 -7.89
CA VAL A 202 -34.12 18.26 -7.79
C VAL A 202 -34.93 17.05 -8.26
N ILE A 203 -34.42 16.29 -9.22
CA ILE A 203 -35.10 15.11 -9.76
C ILE A 203 -34.25 13.91 -9.40
N HIS A 204 -34.74 13.08 -8.49
CA HIS A 204 -34.13 11.82 -8.12
C HIS A 204 -34.73 10.70 -8.95
N ASP A 205 -33.93 10.13 -9.84
CA ASP A 205 -34.32 9.08 -10.78
C ASP A 205 -33.67 7.75 -10.37
N LYS A 206 -34.49 6.82 -9.86
CA LYS A 206 -34.05 5.52 -9.33
C LYS A 206 -33.69 4.53 -10.43
N GLU A 207 -34.30 4.64 -11.61
CA GLU A 207 -34.05 3.75 -12.75
C GLU A 207 -32.66 4.00 -13.33
N THR A 208 -32.36 5.26 -13.66
CA THR A 208 -31.05 5.68 -14.16
C THR A 208 -30.01 5.81 -13.05
N LYS A 209 -30.43 5.86 -11.77
CA LYS A 209 -29.61 6.12 -10.57
C LYS A 209 -28.92 7.47 -10.62
N THR A 210 -29.64 8.51 -11.04
CA THR A 210 -29.12 9.89 -11.23
C THR A 210 -29.92 10.86 -10.40
N ILE A 211 -29.25 11.91 -9.93
CA ILE A 211 -29.91 13.08 -9.37
C ILE A 211 -29.64 14.26 -10.30
N TYR A 212 -30.69 14.86 -10.84
CA TYR A 212 -30.61 16.06 -11.67
C TYR A 212 -30.99 17.30 -10.84
N TYR A 213 -30.29 18.39 -11.07
CA TYR A 213 -30.50 19.66 -10.38
C TYR A 213 -30.70 20.77 -11.42
N GLU A 214 -31.86 21.44 -11.38
CA GLU A 214 -32.19 22.55 -12.27
C GLU A 214 -32.13 23.89 -11.49
N ASN A 215 -31.39 24.85 -12.03
CA ASN A 215 -31.11 26.16 -11.41
C ASN A 215 -30.61 26.01 -9.97
N ALA A 216 -29.51 25.27 -9.82
CA ALA A 216 -28.92 24.92 -8.54
C ALA A 216 -27.89 25.95 -8.06
N ALA A 217 -27.80 26.11 -6.75
CA ALA A 217 -26.74 26.82 -6.07
C ALA A 217 -26.06 25.87 -5.08
N LEU A 218 -24.74 25.73 -5.18
CA LEU A 218 -23.93 25.10 -4.14
C LEU A 218 -23.73 26.13 -3.03
N GLU A 219 -24.15 25.80 -1.83
CA GLU A 219 -24.08 26.66 -0.65
C GLU A 219 -23.15 26.06 0.39
N PHE A 220 -22.31 26.90 1.00
CA PHE A 220 -21.55 26.56 2.20
C PHE A 220 -22.05 27.41 3.35
N LEU A 221 -22.44 26.79 4.46
CA LEU A 221 -23.01 27.49 5.62
C LEU A 221 -24.14 28.46 5.25
N GLY A 222 -24.95 28.10 4.23
CA GLY A 222 -26.04 28.92 3.69
C GLY A 222 -25.63 30.03 2.72
N VAL A 223 -24.34 30.20 2.43
CA VAL A 223 -23.84 31.18 1.46
C VAL A 223 -23.65 30.52 0.09
N PRO A 224 -24.33 30.98 -0.98
CA PRO A 224 -24.14 30.43 -2.32
C PRO A 224 -22.75 30.77 -2.88
N VAL A 225 -21.96 29.74 -3.21
CA VAL A 225 -20.59 29.88 -3.75
C VAL A 225 -20.49 29.61 -5.25
N ALA A 226 -21.41 28.83 -5.81
CA ALA A 226 -21.45 28.50 -7.23
C ALA A 226 -22.88 28.32 -7.72
N TYR A 227 -23.17 28.83 -8.92
CA TYR A 227 -24.44 28.65 -9.61
C TYR A 227 -24.29 27.67 -10.78
N LEU A 228 -25.20 26.71 -10.87
CA LEU A 228 -25.23 25.66 -11.89
C LEU A 228 -26.63 25.63 -12.52
N PRO A 229 -26.82 26.13 -13.76
CA PRO A 229 -28.14 26.16 -14.38
C PRO A 229 -28.73 24.76 -14.58
N TYR A 230 -27.87 23.78 -14.86
CA TYR A 230 -28.22 22.36 -14.93
C TYR A 230 -26.99 21.52 -14.56
N PHE A 231 -27.12 20.60 -13.61
CA PHE A 231 -26.04 19.69 -13.18
C PHE A 231 -26.65 18.35 -12.73
N TRP A 232 -25.87 17.27 -12.78
CA TRP A 232 -26.28 15.96 -12.27
C TRP A 232 -25.19 15.29 -11.45
N SER A 233 -25.58 14.53 -10.43
CA SER A 233 -24.69 13.67 -9.64
C SER A 233 -25.15 12.21 -9.72
N PRO A 234 -24.24 11.24 -9.54
CA PRO A 234 -24.65 9.87 -9.29
C PRO A 234 -25.52 9.79 -8.03
N ASP A 235 -26.45 8.84 -8.02
CA ASP A 235 -27.15 8.44 -6.80
C ASP A 235 -26.12 7.96 -5.75
N PRO A 236 -26.25 8.33 -4.46
CA PRO A 236 -25.30 7.95 -3.43
C PRO A 236 -25.11 6.44 -3.24
N THR A 237 -26.06 5.62 -3.68
CA THR A 237 -26.01 4.15 -3.63
C THR A 237 -25.16 3.52 -4.73
N VAL A 238 -24.78 4.26 -5.79
CA VAL A 238 -23.91 3.73 -6.83
C VAL A 238 -22.45 4.00 -6.55
N LYS A 239 -21.66 2.92 -6.57
CA LYS A 239 -20.19 3.01 -6.44
C LYS A 239 -19.51 3.46 -7.75
N ARG A 240 -20.16 3.29 -8.90
CA ARG A 240 -19.60 3.53 -10.24
C ARG A 240 -20.68 4.07 -11.15
N LYS A 241 -20.36 5.14 -11.87
CA LYS A 241 -21.23 5.74 -12.89
C LYS A 241 -20.47 6.67 -13.81
N THR A 242 -20.83 6.68 -15.09
CA THR A 242 -20.28 7.59 -16.11
C THR A 242 -20.47 9.06 -15.72
N GLY A 243 -19.40 9.85 -15.78
CA GLY A 243 -19.43 11.28 -15.44
C GLY A 243 -18.04 11.92 -15.32
N PHE A 244 -18.02 13.23 -15.11
CA PHE A 244 -16.79 13.94 -14.78
C PHE A 244 -16.35 13.58 -13.35
N LEU A 245 -15.04 13.40 -13.16
CA LEU A 245 -14.46 13.32 -11.83
C LEU A 245 -13.88 14.68 -11.45
N THR A 246 -13.41 14.75 -10.22
CA THR A 246 -12.67 15.88 -9.65
C THR A 246 -11.60 16.44 -10.59
N PRO A 247 -11.76 17.69 -11.05
CA PRO A 247 -10.71 18.36 -11.79
C PRO A 247 -9.55 18.74 -10.86
N THR A 248 -8.36 18.82 -11.42
CA THR A 248 -7.17 19.29 -10.70
C THR A 248 -6.53 20.45 -11.43
N ILE A 249 -6.13 21.47 -10.69
CA ILE A 249 -5.39 22.62 -11.19
C ILE A 249 -3.92 22.40 -10.87
N SER A 250 -3.04 22.53 -11.85
CA SER A 250 -1.59 22.39 -11.68
C SER A 250 -0.89 23.69 -12.05
N LEU A 251 -0.04 24.20 -11.16
CA LEU A 251 0.81 25.35 -11.42
C LEU A 251 2.26 24.88 -11.40
N ASN A 252 2.88 24.79 -12.58
CA ASN A 252 4.27 24.37 -12.76
C ASN A 252 4.97 25.34 -13.72
N GLU A 253 6.25 25.64 -13.53
CA GLU A 253 6.94 26.60 -14.39
C GLU A 253 7.13 26.04 -15.81
N ALA A 254 7.72 24.85 -15.95
CA ALA A 254 8.00 24.23 -17.24
C ALA A 254 6.72 23.90 -18.04
N LEU A 255 5.63 23.52 -17.36
CA LEU A 255 4.34 23.18 -18.00
C LEU A 255 3.40 24.40 -18.16
N GLY A 256 3.61 25.44 -17.35
CA GLY A 256 2.67 26.54 -17.14
C GLY A 256 1.47 26.17 -16.26
N PRO A 257 0.57 27.13 -15.99
CA PRO A 257 -0.75 26.82 -15.44
C PRO A 257 -1.48 25.78 -16.30
N GLY A 258 -2.12 24.83 -15.63
CA GLY A 258 -2.88 23.79 -16.30
C GLY A 258 -4.06 23.29 -15.50
N VAL A 259 -4.99 22.66 -16.22
CA VAL A 259 -6.17 22.01 -15.64
C VAL A 259 -6.33 20.60 -16.21
N THR A 260 -6.53 19.64 -15.33
CA THR A 260 -6.88 18.26 -15.69
C THR A 260 -8.36 18.06 -15.46
N VAL A 261 -9.08 17.53 -16.45
CA VAL A 261 -10.53 17.31 -16.37
C VAL A 261 -10.83 15.84 -16.63
N PRO A 262 -10.83 14.98 -15.60
CA PRO A 262 -11.09 13.56 -15.77
C PRO A 262 -12.56 13.29 -16.13
N PHE A 263 -12.80 12.39 -17.07
CA PHE A 263 -14.10 11.85 -17.42
C PHE A 263 -14.05 10.33 -17.33
N PHE A 264 -14.86 9.77 -16.44
CA PHE A 264 -15.03 8.34 -16.26
C PHE A 264 -16.21 7.85 -17.11
N TRP A 265 -15.99 6.79 -17.87
CA TRP A 265 -16.96 6.14 -18.73
C TRP A 265 -17.10 4.66 -18.34
N GLU A 266 -18.24 4.33 -17.76
CA GLU A 266 -18.66 2.95 -17.56
C GLU A 266 -19.13 2.37 -18.89
N THR A 267 -18.27 1.59 -19.53
CA THR A 267 -18.52 0.95 -20.84
C THR A 267 -19.24 -0.39 -20.69
N GLY A 268 -19.13 -1.02 -19.52
CA GLY A 268 -19.96 -2.15 -19.11
C GLY A 268 -19.71 -2.58 -17.66
N PRO A 269 -20.41 -3.62 -17.16
CA PRO A 269 -20.34 -4.01 -15.73
C PRO A 269 -18.93 -4.40 -15.26
N ASN A 270 -18.10 -4.88 -16.18
CA ASN A 270 -16.78 -5.44 -15.91
C ASN A 270 -15.63 -4.64 -16.54
N HIS A 271 -15.89 -3.52 -17.21
CA HIS A 271 -14.85 -2.69 -17.81
C HIS A 271 -15.19 -1.19 -17.80
N ASP A 272 -14.17 -0.35 -17.67
CA ASP A 272 -14.31 1.11 -17.67
C ASP A 272 -13.19 1.82 -18.43
N LEU A 273 -13.48 3.02 -18.89
CA LEU A 273 -12.52 3.91 -19.56
C LEU A 273 -12.49 5.24 -18.81
N THR A 274 -11.31 5.76 -18.51
CA THR A 274 -11.14 7.08 -17.91
C THR A 274 -10.26 7.93 -18.81
N PHE A 275 -10.78 9.07 -19.27
CA PHE A 275 -10.03 10.05 -20.05
C PHE A 275 -9.66 11.22 -19.15
N ARG A 276 -8.40 11.62 -19.10
CA ARG A 276 -7.89 12.72 -18.26
C ARG A 276 -7.12 13.73 -19.10
N PRO A 277 -7.79 14.48 -20.00
CA PRO A 277 -7.15 15.56 -20.72
C PRO A 277 -6.56 16.57 -19.74
N GLN A 278 -5.28 16.90 -19.93
CA GLN A 278 -4.60 17.98 -19.22
C GLN A 278 -4.30 19.11 -20.20
N PHE A 279 -4.85 20.29 -19.93
CA PHE A 279 -4.60 21.49 -20.72
C PHE A 279 -3.50 22.29 -20.05
N LEU A 280 -2.33 22.35 -20.68
CA LEU A 280 -1.12 22.99 -20.14
C LEU A 280 -0.79 24.23 -20.97
N SER A 281 -0.68 25.40 -20.34
CA SER A 281 -0.56 26.66 -21.09
C SER A 281 0.73 26.78 -21.92
N ARG A 282 1.83 26.12 -21.51
CA ARG A 282 3.11 26.12 -22.27
C ARG A 282 3.28 24.89 -23.15
N GLN A 283 2.69 23.75 -22.78
CA GLN A 283 2.96 22.46 -23.44
C GLN A 283 1.86 21.97 -24.37
N GLY A 284 0.64 22.52 -24.29
CA GLY A 284 -0.51 22.08 -25.07
C GLY A 284 -1.36 21.05 -24.33
N VAL A 285 -1.99 20.12 -25.06
CA VAL A 285 -2.92 19.14 -24.49
C VAL A 285 -2.22 17.80 -24.30
N LEU A 286 -2.12 17.34 -23.05
CA LEU A 286 -1.72 15.98 -22.72
C LEU A 286 -2.96 15.09 -22.68
N GLY A 287 -2.98 14.04 -23.49
CA GLY A 287 -3.96 12.97 -23.37
C GLY A 287 -3.50 11.92 -22.37
N ASP A 288 -4.38 11.49 -21.47
CA ASP A 288 -4.19 10.36 -20.57
C ASP A 288 -5.46 9.52 -20.62
N VAL A 289 -5.33 8.26 -21.00
CA VAL A 289 -6.44 7.32 -21.16
C VAL A 289 -6.13 6.07 -20.38
N GLU A 290 -7.03 5.69 -19.47
CA GLU A 290 -6.94 4.46 -18.68
C GLU A 290 -8.12 3.55 -19.01
N TRP A 291 -7.85 2.31 -19.39
CA TRP A 291 -8.83 1.26 -19.58
C TRP A 291 -8.59 0.16 -18.56
N ARG A 292 -9.61 -0.19 -17.78
CA ARG A 292 -9.57 -1.32 -16.84
C ARG A 292 -10.62 -2.34 -17.23
N HIS A 293 -10.25 -3.61 -17.23
CA HIS A 293 -11.16 -4.71 -17.59
C HIS A 293 -10.95 -5.91 -16.66
N ARG A 294 -12.04 -6.35 -16.04
CA ARG A 294 -12.12 -7.58 -15.24
C ARG A 294 -12.82 -8.68 -16.04
N LEU A 295 -12.15 -9.82 -16.20
CA LEU A 295 -12.64 -11.02 -16.87
C LEU A 295 -12.90 -12.13 -15.83
N LEU A 296 -13.51 -13.24 -16.24
CA LEU A 296 -13.76 -14.38 -15.36
C LEU A 296 -12.47 -15.00 -14.80
N THR A 297 -11.42 -15.02 -15.61
CA THR A 297 -10.13 -15.64 -15.28
C THR A 297 -9.09 -14.64 -14.79
N GLY A 298 -9.37 -13.33 -14.77
CA GLY A 298 -8.33 -12.35 -14.46
C GLY A 298 -8.76 -10.90 -14.67
N SER A 299 -7.79 -10.01 -14.76
CA SER A 299 -8.00 -8.60 -15.07
C SER A 299 -6.78 -8.00 -15.74
N TYR A 300 -7.00 -6.96 -16.54
CA TYR A 300 -5.92 -6.15 -17.07
C TYR A 300 -6.27 -4.66 -17.03
N GLY A 301 -5.24 -3.83 -17.02
CA GLY A 301 -5.29 -2.39 -17.12
C GLY A 301 -4.33 -1.89 -18.20
N ILE A 302 -4.72 -0.85 -18.92
CA ILE A 302 -3.89 -0.15 -19.91
C ILE A 302 -4.03 1.34 -19.63
N ARG A 303 -2.93 2.03 -19.35
CA ARG A 303 -2.86 3.48 -19.29
C ARG A 303 -1.93 3.96 -20.40
N ALA A 304 -2.43 4.81 -21.28
CA ALA A 304 -1.67 5.41 -22.36
C ALA A 304 -1.72 6.92 -22.21
N THR A 305 -0.54 7.55 -22.26
CA THR A 305 -0.41 9.00 -22.14
C THR A 305 0.42 9.55 -23.29
N GLY A 306 0.11 10.75 -23.76
CA GLY A 306 0.84 11.35 -24.88
C GLY A 306 0.59 12.83 -25.04
N ILE A 307 1.58 13.54 -25.58
CA ILE A 307 1.52 14.97 -25.86
C ILE A 307 2.37 15.31 -27.09
N PHE A 308 1.89 16.25 -27.89
CA PHE A 308 2.69 16.97 -28.87
C PHE A 308 3.11 18.31 -28.26
N GLN A 309 4.40 18.44 -27.96
CA GLN A 309 4.93 19.57 -27.20
C GLN A 309 4.90 20.86 -28.01
N GLN A 310 4.30 21.91 -27.43
CA GLN A 310 4.28 23.24 -28.05
C GLN A 310 5.57 24.03 -27.77
N ASP A 311 5.91 24.26 -26.50
CA ASP A 311 7.16 24.93 -26.11
C ASP A 311 8.24 23.93 -25.68
N ARG A 312 9.04 23.48 -26.65
CA ARG A 312 10.16 22.57 -26.41
C ARG A 312 11.34 23.20 -25.67
N THR A 313 11.41 24.54 -25.62
CA THR A 313 12.55 25.27 -25.02
C THR A 313 12.58 25.21 -23.49
N GLN A 314 11.45 24.86 -22.88
CA GLN A 314 11.32 24.60 -21.44
C GLN A 314 12.13 23.37 -21.00
N PHE A 315 12.45 22.47 -21.93
CA PHE A 315 13.24 21.28 -21.66
C PHE A 315 14.67 21.41 -22.20
N LYS A 316 15.63 20.80 -21.51
CA LYS A 316 17.03 20.74 -21.94
C LYS A 316 17.13 20.01 -23.28
N ALA A 317 18.08 20.43 -24.11
CA ALA A 317 18.41 19.72 -25.35
C ALA A 317 19.08 18.36 -25.07
N PRO A 318 19.02 17.40 -26.01
CA PRO A 318 19.78 16.15 -25.90
C PRO A 318 21.28 16.40 -25.70
N PRO A 319 21.99 15.52 -24.97
CA PRO A 319 21.49 14.28 -24.33
C PRO A 319 20.84 14.49 -22.96
N SER A 320 20.88 15.72 -22.44
CA SER A 320 20.47 16.07 -21.07
C SER A 320 18.97 16.32 -20.89
N GLY A 321 18.21 16.30 -21.99
CA GLY A 321 16.77 16.44 -21.96
C GLY A 321 16.12 16.12 -23.31
N PRO A 322 14.79 16.21 -23.36
CA PRO A 322 13.95 15.84 -24.51
C PRO A 322 13.59 17.02 -25.43
N GLY A 323 14.26 18.18 -25.34
CA GLY A 323 13.88 19.42 -26.04
C GLY A 323 13.93 19.37 -27.58
N ASP A 324 14.43 18.29 -28.18
CA ASP A 324 14.37 18.05 -29.62
C ASP A 324 13.08 17.34 -30.08
N ARG A 325 12.38 16.66 -29.16
CA ARG A 325 11.23 15.81 -29.48
C ARG A 325 9.94 16.61 -29.63
N ASN A 326 9.15 16.26 -30.63
CA ASN A 326 7.79 16.81 -30.80
C ASN A 326 6.77 15.96 -30.02
N PHE A 327 6.72 14.66 -30.31
CA PHE A 327 5.83 13.74 -29.61
C PHE A 327 6.55 13.05 -28.45
N ARG A 328 5.89 13.00 -27.29
CA ARG A 328 6.33 12.24 -26.12
C ARG A 328 5.14 11.52 -25.49
N GLY A 329 5.39 10.35 -24.92
CA GLY A 329 4.32 9.50 -24.42
C GLY A 329 4.79 8.31 -23.59
N SER A 330 3.83 7.66 -22.95
CA SER A 330 4.02 6.40 -22.25
C SER A 330 2.85 5.45 -22.47
N ILE A 331 3.13 4.16 -22.33
CA ILE A 331 2.13 3.11 -22.17
C ILE A 331 2.52 2.27 -20.96
N GLN A 332 1.60 2.13 -20.01
CA GLN A 332 1.73 1.30 -18.82
C GLN A 332 0.60 0.28 -18.84
N THR A 333 0.91 -1.01 -18.89
CA THR A 333 -0.11 -2.06 -18.90
C THR A 333 0.24 -3.17 -17.94
N THR A 334 -0.76 -3.61 -17.18
CA THR A 334 -0.65 -4.74 -16.27
C THR A 334 -1.76 -5.74 -16.56
N GLY A 335 -1.44 -7.02 -16.45
CA GLY A 335 -2.39 -8.11 -16.65
C GLY A 335 -2.12 -9.24 -15.68
N ARG A 336 -3.17 -9.85 -15.13
CA ARG A 336 -3.06 -11.00 -14.24
C ARG A 336 -4.21 -11.97 -14.48
N PHE A 337 -3.88 -13.21 -14.80
CA PHE A 337 -4.82 -14.24 -15.22
C PHE A 337 -4.52 -15.56 -14.51
N GLY A 338 -5.55 -16.20 -13.96
CA GLY A 338 -5.50 -17.58 -13.50
C GLY A 338 -5.78 -18.55 -14.65
N ILE A 339 -4.87 -19.48 -14.86
CA ILE A 339 -5.12 -20.68 -15.68
C ILE A 339 -6.00 -21.64 -14.88
N ASN A 340 -5.71 -21.78 -13.58
CA ASN A 340 -6.51 -22.51 -12.58
C ASN A 340 -6.18 -21.98 -11.16
N ARG A 341 -6.66 -22.66 -10.11
CA ARG A 341 -6.42 -22.26 -8.69
C ARG A 341 -4.96 -22.26 -8.26
N ARG A 342 -4.07 -22.93 -9.01
CA ARG A 342 -2.64 -23.09 -8.68
C ARG A 342 -1.73 -22.31 -9.62
N TRP A 343 -2.17 -21.99 -10.82
CA TRP A 343 -1.34 -21.40 -11.86
C TRP A 343 -1.89 -20.05 -12.32
N HIS A 344 -1.01 -19.05 -12.32
CA HIS A 344 -1.31 -17.70 -12.77
C HIS A 344 -0.22 -17.19 -13.69
N TRP A 345 -0.60 -16.48 -14.74
CA TRP A 345 0.32 -15.77 -15.61
C TRP A 345 -0.09 -14.31 -15.71
N GLY A 346 0.83 -13.46 -16.17
CA GLY A 346 0.55 -12.04 -16.30
C GLY A 346 1.72 -11.26 -16.86
N TRP A 347 1.54 -9.95 -16.92
CA TRP A 347 2.54 -9.00 -17.38
C TRP A 347 2.42 -7.68 -16.61
N ASP A 348 3.51 -6.92 -16.65
CA ASP A 348 3.57 -5.53 -16.24
C ASP A 348 4.59 -4.87 -17.18
N ILE A 349 4.13 -4.01 -18.09
CA ILE A 349 4.95 -3.46 -19.17
C ILE A 349 4.82 -1.95 -19.13
N THR A 350 5.97 -1.28 -19.11
CA THR A 350 6.06 0.18 -19.21
C THR A 350 6.93 0.55 -20.41
N GLY A 351 6.31 1.16 -21.41
CA GLY A 351 6.98 1.78 -22.55
C GLY A 351 6.97 3.30 -22.40
N VAL A 352 8.10 3.95 -22.67
CA VAL A 352 8.23 5.42 -22.66
C VAL A 352 9.02 5.87 -23.88
N THR A 353 8.67 7.03 -24.44
CA THR A 353 9.40 7.61 -25.57
C THR A 353 10.82 8.01 -25.18
N ASP A 354 10.99 8.54 -23.97
CA ASP A 354 12.24 9.01 -23.40
C ASP A 354 12.20 8.85 -21.88
N LYS A 355 13.37 8.89 -21.25
CA LYS A 355 13.53 8.62 -19.82
C LYS A 355 12.99 9.73 -18.91
N TRP A 356 12.77 10.94 -19.43
CA TRP A 356 12.34 12.11 -18.66
C TRP A 356 10.82 12.27 -18.60
N TYR A 357 10.09 11.59 -19.49
CA TYR A 357 8.68 11.84 -19.74
C TYR A 357 7.77 11.67 -18.51
N LEU A 358 7.96 10.58 -17.76
CA LEU A 358 7.13 10.29 -16.58
C LEU A 358 7.28 11.37 -15.49
N ASP A 359 8.50 11.86 -15.29
CA ASP A 359 8.81 12.90 -14.30
C ASP A 359 8.40 14.29 -14.79
N ASN A 360 8.70 14.64 -16.05
CA ASN A 360 8.41 15.97 -16.61
C ASN A 360 6.92 16.32 -16.62
N TYR A 361 6.06 15.33 -16.87
CA TYR A 361 4.61 15.52 -16.92
C TYR A 361 3.88 15.00 -15.69
N GLY A 362 4.60 14.59 -14.64
CA GLY A 362 4.00 14.12 -13.39
C GLY A 362 3.03 12.94 -13.58
N ILE A 363 3.35 12.01 -14.49
CA ILE A 363 2.48 10.88 -14.85
C ILE A 363 2.31 9.93 -13.65
N ASN A 364 3.41 9.70 -12.92
CA ASN A 364 3.45 8.92 -11.69
C ASN A 364 3.66 9.87 -10.51
N ALA A 365 3.07 9.53 -9.36
CA ALA A 365 3.30 10.29 -8.13
C ALA A 365 4.77 10.21 -7.73
N ALA A 366 5.43 11.37 -7.62
CA ALA A 366 6.81 11.44 -7.15
C ALA A 366 6.86 11.06 -5.66
N THR A 367 7.62 10.03 -5.31
CA THR A 367 7.87 9.58 -3.94
C THR A 367 9.37 9.63 -3.62
N LEU A 368 9.74 9.53 -2.34
CA LEU A 368 11.15 9.39 -1.98
C LEU A 368 11.74 8.10 -2.59
N THR A 369 10.97 7.02 -2.61
CA THR A 369 11.39 5.76 -3.24
C THR A 369 11.63 5.92 -4.74
N SER A 370 10.75 6.61 -5.46
CA SER A 370 10.94 6.87 -6.90
C SER A 370 12.02 7.91 -7.20
N HIS A 371 12.56 8.60 -6.18
CA HIS A 371 13.77 9.41 -6.34
C HIS A 371 15.03 8.54 -6.39
N TYR A 372 15.12 7.52 -5.52
CA TYR A 372 16.29 6.63 -5.45
C TYR A 372 16.22 5.44 -6.43
N ASN A 373 15.03 4.90 -6.69
CA ASN A 373 14.79 3.84 -7.66
C ASN A 373 14.14 4.45 -8.90
N ARG A 374 14.93 4.57 -9.97
CA ARG A 374 14.60 5.31 -11.19
C ARG A 374 14.73 4.38 -12.39
N GLU A 375 13.91 3.35 -12.40
CA GLU A 375 13.81 2.40 -13.49
C GLU A 375 12.35 1.98 -13.69
N ALA A 376 11.97 1.74 -14.95
CA ALA A 376 10.72 1.08 -15.26
C ALA A 376 11.02 -0.38 -15.64
N VAL A 377 10.52 -1.31 -14.81
CA VAL A 377 10.72 -2.75 -15.00
C VAL A 377 9.53 -3.30 -15.78
N SER A 378 9.78 -3.77 -17.00
CA SER A 378 8.81 -4.54 -17.77
C SER A 378 9.03 -6.03 -17.56
N GLN A 379 7.97 -6.79 -17.30
CA GLN A 379 8.01 -8.21 -17.04
C GLN A 379 6.82 -8.96 -17.64
N VAL A 380 7.07 -10.22 -17.98
CA VAL A 380 6.04 -11.23 -18.27
C VAL A 380 6.35 -12.43 -17.39
N TYR A 381 5.33 -13.01 -16.75
CA TYR A 381 5.53 -14.04 -15.74
C TYR A 381 4.51 -15.18 -15.81
N LEU A 382 4.96 -16.36 -15.39
CA LEU A 382 4.16 -17.54 -15.10
C LEU A 382 4.52 -18.04 -13.70
N THR A 383 3.52 -18.19 -12.84
CA THR A 383 3.65 -18.62 -11.45
C THR A 383 2.77 -19.84 -11.19
N GLY A 384 3.30 -20.80 -10.44
CA GLY A 384 2.62 -22.01 -10.01
C GLY A 384 2.83 -22.23 -8.51
N ARG A 385 1.76 -22.40 -7.74
CA ARG A 385 1.83 -22.71 -6.30
C ARG A 385 1.10 -24.01 -6.00
N GLY A 386 1.85 -24.99 -5.51
CA GLY A 386 1.34 -26.23 -4.93
C GLY A 386 1.32 -26.16 -3.40
N GLU A 387 1.01 -27.29 -2.74
CA GLU A 387 1.01 -27.40 -1.28
C GLU A 387 2.42 -27.30 -0.67
N ARG A 388 3.40 -27.92 -1.34
CA ARG A 388 4.82 -27.94 -0.95
C ARG A 388 5.74 -27.65 -2.13
N SER A 389 5.27 -26.90 -3.11
CA SER A 389 6.07 -26.51 -4.27
C SER A 389 5.72 -25.12 -4.78
N PHE A 390 6.72 -24.44 -5.32
CA PHE A 390 6.60 -23.11 -5.93
C PHE A 390 7.36 -23.10 -7.26
N PHE A 391 6.76 -22.51 -8.28
CA PHE A 391 7.32 -22.33 -9.61
C PHE A 391 7.13 -20.86 -10.02
N ASP A 392 8.17 -20.22 -10.55
CA ASP A 392 8.16 -18.85 -11.04
C ASP A 392 9.06 -18.76 -12.27
N LEU A 393 8.53 -18.30 -13.39
CA LEU A 393 9.25 -18.08 -14.64
C LEU A 393 8.97 -16.66 -15.11
N ARG A 394 10.02 -15.85 -15.33
CA ARG A 394 9.90 -14.43 -15.67
C ARG A 394 10.87 -13.97 -16.74
N GLY A 395 10.41 -13.14 -17.66
CA GLY A 395 11.29 -12.32 -18.50
C GLY A 395 11.30 -10.88 -17.98
N TYR A 396 12.45 -10.20 -18.09
CA TYR A 396 12.58 -8.80 -17.66
C TYR A 396 13.23 -7.93 -18.74
N TYR A 397 12.73 -6.69 -18.84
CA TYR A 397 13.36 -5.60 -19.56
C TYR A 397 13.34 -4.35 -18.68
N PHE A 398 14.52 -3.76 -18.45
CA PHE A 398 14.68 -2.60 -17.58
C PHE A 398 14.88 -1.34 -18.41
N LYS A 399 14.00 -0.35 -18.25
CA LYS A 399 14.20 0.99 -18.81
C LYS A 399 14.81 1.91 -17.74
N ALA A 400 16.04 2.37 -17.97
CA ALA A 400 16.69 3.31 -17.06
C ALA A 400 16.04 4.70 -17.15
N LEU A 401 15.68 5.28 -16.00
CA LEU A 401 15.04 6.60 -15.90
C LEU A 401 15.95 7.67 -15.29
N ALA A 402 17.01 7.30 -14.58
CA ALA A 402 17.92 8.27 -13.98
C ALA A 402 18.75 9.05 -15.02
N THR A 403 19.13 10.28 -14.68
CA THR A 403 19.93 11.17 -15.53
C THR A 403 21.22 10.51 -16.03
N ARG A 404 21.95 9.84 -15.13
CA ARG A 404 23.29 9.28 -15.41
C ARG A 404 23.28 7.79 -15.75
N ASP A 405 22.11 7.18 -15.80
CA ASP A 405 22.03 5.78 -16.21
C ASP A 405 22.07 5.66 -17.74
N PHE A 406 22.86 4.70 -18.20
CA PHE A 406 22.99 4.36 -19.60
C PHE A 406 22.22 3.06 -19.90
N GLN A 407 21.29 3.13 -20.85
CA GLN A 407 20.38 2.03 -21.16
C GLN A 407 21.11 0.73 -21.54
N GLN A 408 22.26 0.82 -22.20
CA GLN A 408 23.02 -0.35 -22.67
C GLN A 408 23.71 -1.13 -21.54
N HIS A 409 23.82 -0.55 -20.33
CA HIS A 409 24.28 -1.26 -19.14
C HIS A 409 23.21 -2.20 -18.57
N GLN A 410 21.93 -1.96 -18.89
CA GLN A 410 20.84 -2.76 -18.36
C GLN A 410 20.74 -4.10 -19.10
N PRO A 411 20.56 -5.23 -18.38
CA PRO A 411 20.39 -6.52 -19.02
C PRO A 411 18.99 -6.65 -19.64
N VAL A 412 18.89 -7.50 -20.66
CA VAL A 412 17.62 -8.12 -21.07
C VAL A 412 17.64 -9.55 -20.57
N VAL A 413 16.63 -9.95 -19.80
CA VAL A 413 16.56 -11.25 -19.13
C VAL A 413 15.59 -12.15 -19.89
N HIS A 414 16.12 -13.26 -20.42
CA HIS A 414 15.51 -14.08 -21.47
C HIS A 414 15.13 -15.51 -21.08
N PRO A 415 15.15 -15.99 -19.82
CA PRO A 415 14.35 -15.53 -18.67
C PRO A 415 15.08 -15.75 -17.31
N VAL A 416 14.36 -15.70 -16.19
CA VAL A 416 14.71 -16.37 -14.93
C VAL A 416 13.62 -17.37 -14.56
N LEU A 417 14.02 -18.52 -14.05
CA LEU A 417 13.17 -19.60 -13.55
C LEU A 417 13.60 -19.94 -12.13
N ASP A 418 12.66 -19.96 -11.20
CA ASP A 418 12.82 -20.46 -9.85
C ASP A 418 11.81 -21.58 -9.59
N TYR A 419 12.30 -22.72 -9.12
CA TYR A 419 11.47 -23.85 -8.73
C TYR A 419 11.95 -24.44 -7.41
N ASN A 420 11.05 -24.49 -6.43
CA ASN A 420 11.27 -25.17 -5.16
C ASN A 420 10.23 -26.28 -4.99
N LYS A 421 10.65 -27.45 -4.53
CA LYS A 421 9.74 -28.52 -4.10
C LYS A 421 10.26 -29.20 -2.86
N ARG A 422 9.38 -29.40 -1.88
CA ARG A 422 9.63 -30.14 -0.65
C ARG A 422 8.81 -31.42 -0.62
N ILE A 423 9.43 -32.51 -0.19
CA ILE A 423 8.80 -33.83 -0.03
C ILE A 423 9.30 -34.47 1.27
N ASP A 424 8.52 -35.40 1.81
CA ASP A 424 8.98 -36.18 2.96
C ASP A 424 10.08 -37.14 2.52
N ALA A 425 11.11 -37.24 3.35
CA ALA A 425 12.20 -38.16 3.10
C ALA A 425 11.74 -39.61 3.35
N PRO A 426 12.36 -40.62 2.70
CA PRO A 426 12.03 -42.02 2.94
C PRO A 426 12.07 -42.38 4.44
N PRO A 427 11.18 -43.27 4.93
CA PRO A 427 11.08 -43.60 6.36
C PRO A 427 12.39 -44.02 7.02
N ALA A 428 13.30 -44.63 6.25
CA ALA A 428 14.62 -45.05 6.73
C ALA A 428 15.51 -43.89 7.23
N ILE A 429 15.45 -42.73 6.57
CA ILE A 429 16.21 -41.53 6.97
C ILE A 429 15.35 -40.51 7.70
N GLY A 430 14.05 -40.46 7.40
CA GLY A 430 13.09 -39.50 7.97
C GLY A 430 13.43 -38.04 7.67
N GLY A 431 12.56 -37.13 8.07
CA GLY A 431 12.72 -35.70 7.81
C GLY A 431 12.20 -35.28 6.43
N GLU A 432 12.79 -34.24 5.86
CA GLU A 432 12.32 -33.57 4.65
C GLU A 432 13.45 -33.46 3.61
N LEU A 433 13.11 -33.72 2.35
CA LEU A 433 13.94 -33.42 1.18
C LEU A 433 13.41 -32.17 0.49
N ALA A 434 14.31 -31.29 0.03
CA ALA A 434 13.98 -30.15 -0.82
C ALA A 434 14.82 -30.18 -2.10
N LEU A 435 14.18 -29.86 -3.23
CA LEU A 435 14.79 -29.61 -4.52
C LEU A 435 14.59 -28.13 -4.86
N ASP A 436 15.69 -27.40 -5.03
CA ASP A 436 15.73 -26.03 -5.53
C ASP A 436 16.38 -26.05 -6.92
N VAL A 437 15.74 -25.42 -7.90
CA VAL A 437 16.27 -25.23 -9.25
C VAL A 437 16.14 -23.77 -9.61
N ASN A 438 17.24 -23.14 -10.00
CA ASN A 438 17.27 -21.80 -10.56
C ASN A 438 17.89 -21.83 -11.95
N PHE A 439 17.26 -21.18 -12.92
CA PHE A 439 17.87 -20.92 -14.22
C PHE A 439 17.77 -19.45 -14.54
N VAL A 440 18.85 -18.84 -15.02
CA VAL A 440 18.84 -17.46 -15.53
C VAL A 440 19.53 -17.44 -16.88
N SER A 441 19.01 -16.65 -17.81
CA SER A 441 19.66 -16.30 -19.05
C SER A 441 19.48 -14.81 -19.30
N LEU A 442 20.55 -14.07 -19.53
CA LEU A 442 20.51 -12.64 -19.78
C LEU A 442 21.54 -12.23 -20.82
N SER A 443 21.31 -11.09 -21.46
CA SER A 443 22.26 -10.45 -22.35
C SER A 443 22.40 -8.97 -22.06
N ARG A 444 23.60 -8.43 -22.26
CA ARG A 444 23.91 -7.01 -22.09
C ARG A 444 24.75 -6.50 -23.24
N GLU A 445 24.48 -5.27 -23.70
CA GLU A 445 25.22 -4.67 -24.82
C GLU A 445 26.58 -4.12 -24.39
N THR A 446 26.62 -3.45 -23.22
CA THR A 446 27.78 -2.70 -22.75
C THR A 446 28.11 -3.07 -21.30
N SER A 447 29.39 -3.25 -21.01
CA SER A 447 29.88 -3.59 -19.67
C SER A 447 29.76 -2.38 -18.76
N GLN A 448 29.19 -2.56 -17.58
CA GLN A 448 28.97 -1.48 -16.62
C GLN A 448 30.20 -1.33 -15.72
N PHE A 449 31.10 -0.43 -16.05
CA PHE A 449 32.19 -0.04 -15.14
C PHE A 449 31.69 1.08 -14.25
N ARG A 450 31.69 0.87 -12.93
CA ARG A 450 31.28 1.85 -11.93
C ARG A 450 32.45 2.14 -11.01
N ALA A 451 32.85 3.39 -10.87
CA ALA A 451 33.88 3.72 -9.90
C ALA A 451 33.48 3.27 -8.49
N ALA A 452 34.46 2.85 -7.70
CA ALA A 452 34.24 2.55 -6.29
C ALA A 452 33.71 3.82 -5.62
N ASP A 453 34.47 4.92 -5.57
CA ASP A 453 33.92 6.22 -5.16
C ASP A 453 33.27 6.95 -6.35
N PRO A 454 31.94 7.13 -6.41
CA PRO A 454 31.27 7.84 -7.50
C PRO A 454 31.65 9.33 -7.61
N ARG A 455 32.28 9.89 -6.56
CA ARG A 455 32.75 11.27 -6.53
C ARG A 455 34.24 11.41 -6.81
N ASP A 456 34.96 10.32 -7.11
CA ASP A 456 36.34 10.39 -7.59
C ASP A 456 36.38 11.27 -8.86
N PRO A 457 37.17 12.37 -8.90
CA PRO A 457 37.29 13.22 -10.08
C PRO A 457 37.72 12.47 -11.34
N ASN A 458 38.43 11.34 -11.17
CA ASN A 458 38.88 10.48 -12.25
C ASN A 458 37.80 9.47 -12.71
N ALA A 459 36.70 9.31 -11.97
CA ALA A 459 35.58 8.41 -12.28
C ALA A 459 34.59 8.94 -13.32
N ARG A 460 34.75 10.20 -13.77
CA ARG A 460 33.78 10.86 -14.66
C ARG A 460 33.96 10.59 -16.16
N GLY A 461 34.89 9.70 -16.52
CA GLY A 461 35.03 9.16 -17.88
C GLY A 461 35.32 10.18 -19.00
N ARG A 462 35.63 9.66 -20.19
CA ARG A 462 36.03 10.43 -21.40
C ARG A 462 34.92 11.24 -22.09
N PHE A 463 33.70 11.26 -21.55
CA PHE A 463 32.49 11.76 -22.25
C PHE A 463 31.80 12.91 -21.52
N GLY A 464 32.59 13.88 -21.03
CA GLY A 464 32.06 15.12 -20.43
C GLY A 464 31.18 14.90 -19.19
N GLY A 465 31.31 13.77 -18.49
CA GLY A 465 30.55 13.47 -17.27
C GLY A 465 29.07 13.08 -17.49
N ILE A 466 28.68 12.65 -18.71
CA ILE A 466 27.29 12.24 -19.00
C ILE A 466 26.92 10.92 -18.29
N PHE A 467 27.86 9.98 -18.20
CA PHE A 467 27.71 8.69 -17.51
C PHE A 467 28.95 8.43 -16.65
N ASP A 468 28.76 7.91 -15.43
CA ASP A 468 29.85 7.59 -14.50
C ASP A 468 30.55 6.29 -14.94
N THR A 469 31.87 6.33 -15.15
CA THR A 469 32.66 5.17 -15.59
C THR A 469 34.14 5.29 -15.25
N CYS A 470 34.71 4.20 -14.78
CA CYS A 470 36.12 4.08 -14.36
C CYS A 470 37.00 3.32 -15.35
N ALA A 471 36.51 3.01 -16.57
CA ALA A 471 37.19 2.15 -17.54
C ALA A 471 38.40 2.81 -18.26
N SER A 472 39.18 3.66 -17.59
CA SER A 472 40.37 4.31 -18.14
C SER A 472 41.65 3.61 -17.67
N GLY A 473 41.90 2.38 -18.14
CA GLY A 473 43.14 1.63 -17.88
C GLY A 473 42.93 0.27 -17.22
N ALA A 474 44.01 -0.27 -16.62
CA ALA A 474 43.97 -1.59 -15.99
C ALA A 474 42.95 -1.61 -14.83
N PHE A 475 41.96 -2.48 -14.93
CA PHE A 475 40.93 -2.65 -13.92
C PHE A 475 41.51 -2.94 -12.54
N ASN A 476 41.15 -2.12 -11.56
CA ASN A 476 41.49 -2.27 -10.16
C ASN A 476 40.19 -2.29 -9.34
N ARG A 477 39.96 -3.35 -8.56
CA ARG A 477 38.74 -3.54 -7.75
C ARG A 477 38.59 -2.51 -6.63
N ASP A 478 39.67 -1.86 -6.23
CA ASP A 478 39.65 -0.82 -5.20
C ASP A 478 39.15 0.53 -5.76
N GLN A 479 39.19 0.70 -7.09
CA GLN A 479 38.85 1.96 -7.78
C GLN A 479 37.69 1.79 -8.76
N CYS A 480 37.45 0.58 -9.25
CA CYS A 480 36.53 0.29 -10.34
C CYS A 480 35.85 -1.07 -10.12
N LEU A 481 34.52 -1.04 -9.98
CA LEU A 481 33.66 -2.20 -9.88
C LEU A 481 33.06 -2.51 -11.27
N LEU A 482 32.72 -3.77 -11.51
CA LEU A 482 32.09 -4.24 -12.74
C LEU A 482 30.77 -4.98 -12.41
N PRO A 483 29.66 -4.26 -12.15
CA PRO A 483 28.35 -4.86 -11.83
C PRO A 483 27.66 -5.56 -12.99
N GLY A 484 28.08 -5.35 -14.22
CA GLY A 484 27.47 -6.00 -15.37
C GLY A 484 28.49 -6.25 -16.47
N VAL A 485 28.58 -7.49 -16.94
CA VAL A 485 29.47 -7.87 -18.03
C VAL A 485 28.68 -7.86 -19.34
N ALA A 486 29.23 -7.28 -20.41
CA ALA A 486 28.62 -7.33 -21.74
C ALA A 486 28.69 -8.73 -22.36
N GLY A 487 27.71 -9.05 -23.19
CA GLY A 487 27.56 -10.37 -23.80
C GLY A 487 26.41 -11.15 -23.18
N SER A 488 26.47 -12.47 -23.27
CA SER A 488 25.43 -13.38 -22.77
C SER A 488 25.90 -14.15 -21.55
N TYR A 489 25.03 -14.27 -20.55
CA TYR A 489 25.26 -15.05 -19.34
C TYR A 489 24.06 -15.98 -19.10
N SER A 490 24.33 -17.27 -18.93
CA SER A 490 23.31 -18.23 -18.50
C SER A 490 23.83 -19.10 -17.37
N ARG A 491 22.99 -19.38 -16.39
CA ARG A 491 23.31 -20.27 -15.27
C ARG A 491 22.15 -21.18 -14.99
N LEU A 492 22.43 -22.46 -14.78
CA LEU A 492 21.52 -23.44 -14.19
C LEU A 492 22.11 -23.91 -12.85
N THR A 493 21.37 -23.70 -11.77
CA THR A 493 21.69 -24.21 -10.44
C THR A 493 20.64 -25.21 -10.03
N SER A 494 21.08 -26.39 -9.60
CA SER A 494 20.22 -27.43 -9.02
C SER A 494 20.78 -27.80 -7.64
N GLN A 495 19.94 -27.75 -6.62
CA GLN A 495 20.29 -28.08 -5.25
C GLN A 495 19.29 -29.09 -4.68
N VAL A 496 19.81 -30.17 -4.12
CA VAL A 496 19.04 -31.12 -3.33
C VAL A 496 19.50 -31.02 -1.89
N SER A 497 18.58 -30.86 -0.96
CA SER A 497 18.88 -30.81 0.47
C SER A 497 18.00 -31.78 1.27
N TRP A 498 18.54 -32.26 2.37
CA TRP A 498 17.88 -33.11 3.36
C TRP A 498 18.05 -32.47 4.74
N ARG A 499 17.01 -32.49 5.56
CA ARG A 499 17.09 -32.12 6.98
C ARG A 499 16.14 -32.97 7.81
N ARG A 500 16.51 -33.24 9.06
CA ARG A 500 15.64 -33.92 10.03
C ARG A 500 15.80 -33.28 11.39
N GLN A 501 14.68 -32.91 12.03
CA GLN A 501 14.69 -32.44 13.41
C GLN A 501 14.51 -33.62 14.36
N ILE A 502 15.39 -33.72 15.36
CA ILE A 502 15.38 -34.75 16.40
C ILE A 502 15.27 -34.02 17.74
N ILE A 503 14.19 -34.25 18.47
CA ILE A 503 14.00 -33.70 19.81
C ILE A 503 14.29 -34.82 20.82
N ASP A 504 15.25 -34.60 21.71
CA ASP A 504 15.60 -35.58 22.74
C ASP A 504 14.71 -35.48 23.98
N GLY A 505 14.90 -36.40 24.94
CA GLY A 505 14.11 -36.43 26.19
C GLY A 505 14.32 -35.23 27.11
N LEU A 506 15.37 -34.42 26.87
CA LEU A 506 15.64 -33.17 27.59
C LEU A 506 15.01 -31.95 26.88
N GLY A 507 14.34 -32.16 25.74
CA GLY A 507 13.73 -31.09 24.94
C GLY A 507 14.73 -30.34 24.05
N GLN A 508 15.95 -30.84 23.90
CA GLN A 508 16.95 -30.23 23.00
C GLN A 508 16.64 -30.65 21.56
N SER A 509 16.86 -29.74 20.62
CA SER A 509 16.63 -29.98 19.20
C SER A 509 17.96 -30.12 18.46
N TRP A 510 18.16 -31.27 17.83
CA TRP A 510 19.27 -31.59 16.96
C TRP A 510 18.78 -31.73 15.53
N THR A 511 19.27 -30.87 14.64
CA THR A 511 18.84 -30.83 13.24
C THR A 511 20.03 -31.09 12.32
N PRO A 512 20.40 -32.36 12.08
CA PRO A 512 21.33 -32.69 11.00
C PRO A 512 20.74 -32.31 9.64
N PHE A 513 21.59 -31.84 8.76
CA PHE A 513 21.24 -31.56 7.37
C PHE A 513 22.40 -31.86 6.43
N ALA A 514 22.06 -32.14 5.19
CA ALA A 514 23.00 -32.34 4.10
C ALA A 514 22.44 -31.72 2.83
N TYR A 515 23.30 -31.21 1.96
CA TYR A 515 22.88 -30.73 0.65
C TYR A 515 23.95 -30.98 -0.40
N LEU A 516 23.52 -31.05 -1.65
CA LEU A 516 24.37 -31.08 -2.82
C LEU A 516 23.86 -30.03 -3.79
N ARG A 517 24.71 -29.04 -4.09
CA ARG A 517 24.44 -28.01 -5.08
C ARG A 517 25.35 -28.20 -6.30
N ALA A 518 24.78 -28.11 -7.49
CA ALA A 518 25.49 -28.12 -8.77
C ALA A 518 25.11 -26.89 -9.60
N ASP A 519 26.10 -26.16 -10.09
CA ASP A 519 25.93 -25.00 -10.97
C ASP A 519 26.59 -25.30 -12.34
N GLY A 520 25.87 -25.01 -13.42
CA GLY A 520 26.39 -24.94 -14.78
C GLY A 520 26.28 -23.50 -15.29
N ILE A 521 27.39 -22.88 -15.63
CA ILE A 521 27.49 -21.47 -16.00
C ILE A 521 28.07 -21.36 -17.41
N TRP A 522 27.35 -20.69 -18.30
CA TRP A 522 27.77 -20.34 -19.65
C TRP A 522 27.93 -18.82 -19.75
N SER A 523 29.10 -18.37 -20.14
CA SER A 523 29.38 -16.95 -20.34
C SER A 523 30.01 -16.74 -21.72
N SER A 524 29.45 -15.82 -22.50
CA SER A 524 29.97 -15.36 -23.78
C SER A 524 30.18 -13.84 -23.70
N PRO A 525 31.35 -13.39 -23.23
CA PRO A 525 31.63 -11.96 -23.08
C PRO A 525 31.71 -11.27 -24.45
N ARG A 526 31.08 -10.10 -24.57
CA ARG A 526 31.25 -9.22 -25.74
C ARG A 526 32.42 -8.27 -25.47
N THR A 527 33.43 -8.28 -26.33
CA THR A 527 34.63 -7.42 -26.19
C THR A 527 34.68 -6.25 -27.18
N SER A 528 33.71 -6.16 -28.09
CA SER A 528 33.55 -5.06 -29.03
C SER A 528 32.41 -4.13 -28.61
N GLY A 529 32.50 -2.87 -29.02
CA GLY A 529 31.55 -1.83 -28.62
C GLY A 529 32.09 -0.95 -27.48
N PHE A 530 31.24 -0.06 -26.99
CA PHE A 530 31.60 0.93 -25.98
C PHE A 530 32.15 0.24 -24.72
N GLN A 531 33.38 0.58 -24.30
CA GLN A 531 34.05 0.09 -23.07
C GLN A 531 34.24 -1.43 -22.92
N ASN A 532 33.77 -2.24 -23.86
CA ASN A 532 33.81 -3.69 -23.78
C ASN A 532 35.21 -4.29 -23.97
N ALA A 533 36.14 -3.56 -24.60
CA ALA A 533 37.50 -4.02 -24.80
C ALA A 533 38.23 -4.31 -23.48
N GLU A 534 37.95 -3.52 -22.42
CA GLU A 534 38.56 -3.69 -21.10
C GLU A 534 38.12 -4.98 -20.40
N THR A 535 36.93 -5.48 -20.72
CA THR A 535 36.38 -6.74 -20.20
C THR A 535 37.19 -7.96 -20.65
N ALA A 536 37.85 -7.89 -21.82
CA ALA A 536 38.65 -8.98 -22.36
C ALA A 536 39.82 -9.37 -21.44
N ASN A 537 40.43 -8.39 -20.77
CA ASN A 537 41.54 -8.59 -19.85
C ASN A 537 41.11 -9.26 -18.52
N LEU A 538 39.82 -9.18 -18.18
CA LEU A 538 39.26 -9.72 -16.93
C LEU A 538 38.64 -11.11 -17.11
N MET A 539 37.82 -11.25 -18.15
CA MET A 539 36.97 -12.43 -18.37
C MET A 539 37.45 -13.32 -19.53
N GLY A 540 38.41 -12.84 -20.31
CA GLY A 540 38.74 -13.41 -21.62
C GLY A 540 37.74 -12.99 -22.70
N SER A 541 38.09 -13.29 -23.96
CA SER A 541 37.27 -12.97 -25.14
C SER A 541 36.50 -14.18 -25.71
N SER A 542 36.67 -15.36 -25.11
CA SER A 542 36.11 -16.61 -25.61
C SER A 542 34.87 -17.04 -24.82
N ASP A 543 33.97 -17.75 -25.48
CA ASP A 543 32.89 -18.49 -24.82
C ASP A 543 33.45 -19.50 -23.83
N ARG A 544 32.82 -19.61 -22.65
CA ARG A 544 33.27 -20.49 -21.57
C ARG A 544 32.08 -21.17 -20.89
N PHE A 545 32.25 -22.46 -20.61
CA PHE A 545 31.40 -23.20 -19.69
C PHE A 545 32.16 -23.49 -18.39
N HIS A 546 31.48 -23.35 -17.26
CA HIS A 546 32.00 -23.69 -15.95
C HIS A 546 30.98 -24.52 -15.16
N GLY A 547 31.43 -25.68 -14.68
CA GLY A 547 30.70 -26.48 -13.69
C GLY A 547 31.26 -26.28 -12.28
N ARG A 548 30.38 -26.11 -11.30
CA ARG A 548 30.71 -26.05 -9.87
C ARG A 548 29.84 -27.03 -9.10
N MET A 549 30.42 -27.80 -8.17
CA MET A 549 29.68 -28.70 -7.28
C MET A 549 30.07 -28.41 -5.83
N THR A 550 29.07 -28.21 -4.98
CA THR A 550 29.23 -27.84 -3.58
C THR A 550 28.37 -28.76 -2.70
N PRO A 551 28.90 -29.94 -2.30
CA PRO A 551 28.30 -30.72 -1.23
C PRO A 551 28.53 -30.04 0.12
N GLY A 552 27.55 -30.13 1.01
CA GLY A 552 27.66 -29.63 2.37
C GLY A 552 26.92 -30.53 3.35
N VAL A 553 27.47 -30.63 4.56
CA VAL A 553 26.84 -31.31 5.69
C VAL A 553 26.92 -30.42 6.91
N GLY A 554 25.90 -30.47 7.76
CA GLY A 554 25.87 -29.65 8.95
C GLY A 554 24.96 -30.19 10.03
N LEU A 555 25.07 -29.57 11.19
CA LEU A 555 24.27 -29.86 12.36
C LEU A 555 23.91 -28.53 13.02
N GLU A 556 22.62 -28.33 13.26
CA GLU A 556 22.10 -27.24 14.06
C GLU A 556 21.59 -27.78 15.40
N TYR A 557 21.93 -27.08 16.48
CA TYR A 557 21.57 -27.40 17.86
C TYR A 557 20.81 -26.23 18.47
N ARG A 558 19.69 -26.52 19.16
CA ARG A 558 18.92 -25.53 19.93
C ARG A 558 18.53 -26.11 21.30
N LEU A 559 18.67 -25.29 22.34
CA LEU A 559 18.27 -25.64 23.71
C LEU A 559 17.25 -24.61 24.26
N PRO A 560 15.94 -24.79 24.01
CA PRO A 560 14.93 -23.87 24.54
C PRO A 560 14.71 -24.12 26.05
N MET A 561 15.12 -23.17 26.89
CA MET A 561 14.85 -23.16 28.32
C MET A 561 13.74 -22.17 28.65
N ILE A 562 12.64 -22.65 29.23
CA ILE A 562 11.48 -21.82 29.56
C ILE A 562 11.30 -21.78 31.08
N ALA A 563 11.24 -20.59 31.65
CA ALA A 563 10.99 -20.37 33.07
C ALA A 563 9.76 -19.49 33.27
N ARG A 564 8.82 -19.94 34.10
CA ARG A 564 7.65 -19.15 34.53
C ARG A 564 8.00 -18.46 35.85
N ALA A 565 8.19 -17.15 35.82
CA ALA A 565 8.64 -16.37 36.96
C ALA A 565 7.49 -15.62 37.66
N GLY A 566 6.33 -16.28 37.84
CA GLY A 566 5.17 -15.71 38.54
C GLY A 566 4.73 -14.35 37.98
N ASN A 567 4.95 -13.28 38.76
CA ASN A 567 4.61 -11.90 38.36
C ASN A 567 5.51 -11.33 37.25
N PHE A 568 6.70 -11.89 37.03
CA PHE A 568 7.65 -11.43 36.01
C PHE A 568 7.40 -12.03 34.63
N GLY A 569 6.39 -12.90 34.49
CA GLY A 569 5.98 -13.46 33.20
C GLY A 569 6.72 -14.75 32.80
N VAL A 570 6.74 -15.04 31.51
CA VAL A 570 7.38 -16.21 30.91
C VAL A 570 8.67 -15.78 30.24
N HIS A 571 9.77 -16.34 30.71
CA HIS A 571 11.10 -16.14 30.15
C HIS A 571 11.46 -17.35 29.30
N ALA A 572 12.04 -17.12 28.12
CA ALA A 572 12.59 -18.14 27.24
C ALA A 572 14.05 -17.77 26.93
N LEU A 573 14.98 -18.67 27.21
CA LEU A 573 16.40 -18.53 26.88
C LEU A 573 16.78 -19.69 25.97
N GLU A 574 17.30 -19.38 24.79
CA GLU A 574 17.59 -20.35 23.74
C GLU A 574 19.02 -20.14 23.21
N PRO A 575 20.00 -20.90 23.70
CA PRO A 575 21.28 -21.08 23.03
C PRO A 575 21.09 -21.83 21.71
N ILE A 576 21.71 -21.31 20.66
CA ILE A 576 21.68 -21.87 19.31
C ILE A 576 23.12 -22.03 18.83
N ALA A 577 23.45 -23.18 18.26
CA ALA A 577 24.74 -23.42 17.61
C ALA A 577 24.54 -24.15 16.28
N GLN A 578 25.40 -23.88 15.31
CA GLN A 578 25.37 -24.55 14.01
C GLN A 578 26.80 -24.78 13.52
N ILE A 579 27.07 -25.92 12.91
CA ILE A 579 28.30 -26.18 12.17
C ILE A 579 27.95 -26.64 10.76
N VAL A 580 28.65 -26.10 9.77
CA VAL A 580 28.49 -26.45 8.35
C VAL A 580 29.87 -26.70 7.75
N ALA A 581 30.05 -27.86 7.13
CA ALA A 581 31.27 -28.26 6.46
C ALA A 581 31.00 -28.45 4.95
N ARG A 582 31.85 -27.82 4.14
CA ARG A 582 31.77 -27.83 2.67
C ARG A 582 33.13 -27.48 2.07
N PRO A 583 33.38 -27.80 0.79
CA PRO A 583 34.59 -27.40 0.08
C PRO A 583 34.78 -25.87 0.03
N ASN A 584 35.99 -25.44 -0.32
CA ASN A 584 36.27 -24.03 -0.58
C ASN A 584 35.54 -23.57 -1.85
N GLU A 585 35.08 -22.32 -1.87
CA GLU A 585 34.50 -21.71 -3.07
C GLU A 585 35.53 -21.70 -4.21
N SER A 586 35.14 -22.27 -5.35
CA SER A 586 35.99 -22.31 -6.54
C SER A 586 35.88 -21.01 -7.35
N ARG A 587 37.01 -20.52 -7.88
CA ARG A 587 37.07 -19.42 -8.86
C ARG A 587 36.48 -18.08 -8.39
N ILE A 588 36.59 -17.77 -7.09
CA ILE A 588 36.19 -16.48 -6.51
C ILE A 588 36.72 -15.32 -7.37
N GLY A 589 35.81 -14.44 -7.81
CA GLY A 589 36.14 -13.25 -8.60
C GLY A 589 36.59 -13.51 -10.04
N ARG A 590 36.40 -14.71 -10.59
CA ARG A 590 36.64 -15.02 -12.03
C ARG A 590 35.35 -15.27 -12.82
N LEU A 591 34.21 -15.29 -12.15
CA LEU A 591 32.90 -15.46 -12.75
C LEU A 591 32.16 -14.11 -12.69
N PRO A 592 31.27 -13.80 -13.65
CA PRO A 592 30.35 -12.69 -13.51
C PRO A 592 29.52 -12.87 -12.23
N ASN A 593 29.17 -11.74 -11.60
CA ASN A 593 28.25 -11.72 -10.49
C ASN A 593 27.06 -10.85 -10.90
N GLU A 594 25.97 -11.46 -11.30
CA GLU A 594 24.75 -10.81 -11.79
C GLU A 594 23.68 -10.73 -10.69
N ASP A 595 23.54 -11.75 -9.83
CA ASP A 595 22.49 -11.81 -8.79
C ASP A 595 22.97 -11.96 -7.34
N ALA A 596 24.29 -12.08 -7.14
CA ALA A 596 24.92 -12.18 -5.83
C ALA A 596 25.63 -10.89 -5.40
N GLN A 597 25.10 -9.72 -5.75
CA GLN A 597 25.77 -8.43 -5.52
C GLN A 597 25.45 -7.79 -4.16
N SER A 598 24.44 -8.29 -3.44
CA SER A 598 24.00 -7.71 -2.16
C SER A 598 24.33 -8.66 -1.00
N LEU A 599 25.00 -8.15 0.02
CA LEU A 599 25.22 -8.88 1.27
C LEU A 599 25.11 -7.93 2.45
N VAL A 600 24.13 -8.16 3.31
CA VAL A 600 24.04 -7.54 4.63
C VAL A 600 24.09 -8.67 5.65
N PHE A 601 25.17 -8.72 6.43
CA PHE A 601 25.29 -9.69 7.51
C PHE A 601 24.63 -9.16 8.79
N ASP A 602 23.64 -9.88 9.29
CA ASP A 602 22.87 -9.54 10.48
C ASP A 602 22.40 -10.81 11.21
N GLU A 603 21.58 -10.65 12.24
CA GLU A 603 21.08 -11.77 13.04
C GLU A 603 20.17 -12.72 12.26
N SER A 604 19.53 -12.23 11.18
CA SER A 604 18.53 -12.97 10.41
C SER A 604 19.15 -14.03 9.50
N ASN A 605 20.37 -13.80 9.03
CA ASN A 605 21.12 -14.76 8.19
C ASN A 605 22.31 -15.42 8.91
N LEU A 606 22.44 -15.22 10.23
CA LEU A 606 23.51 -15.81 11.05
C LEU A 606 23.57 -17.34 10.97
N PHE A 607 22.44 -18.02 10.80
CA PHE A 607 22.34 -19.48 10.68
C PHE A 607 22.00 -19.96 9.26
N SER A 608 22.09 -19.07 8.26
CA SER A 608 22.03 -19.52 6.87
C SER A 608 23.29 -20.33 6.55
N TRP A 609 23.12 -21.45 5.84
CA TRP A 609 24.27 -22.16 5.30
C TRP A 609 24.95 -21.33 4.21
N ASP A 610 24.25 -20.53 3.42
CA ASP A 610 24.84 -19.64 2.40
C ASP A 610 24.32 -18.21 2.59
N ARG A 611 25.22 -17.24 2.79
CA ARG A 611 24.85 -15.87 3.12
C ARG A 611 24.77 -14.95 1.91
N PHE A 612 25.38 -15.33 0.78
CA PHE A 612 25.30 -14.53 -0.44
C PHE A 612 23.85 -14.42 -0.93
N SER A 613 23.49 -13.26 -1.48
CA SER A 613 22.26 -13.18 -2.28
C SER A 613 22.43 -14.01 -3.55
N GLY A 614 21.35 -14.50 -4.15
CA GLY A 614 21.41 -15.19 -5.44
C GLY A 614 22.28 -16.46 -5.45
N TYR A 615 22.82 -16.80 -6.62
CA TYR A 615 23.55 -18.06 -6.82
C TYR A 615 24.92 -17.90 -7.51
N ASP A 616 25.36 -16.70 -7.93
CA ASP A 616 26.68 -16.57 -8.57
C ASP A 616 27.83 -16.84 -7.59
N ARG A 617 27.68 -16.37 -6.35
CA ARG A 617 28.58 -16.68 -5.24
C ARG A 617 28.03 -17.84 -4.40
N VAL A 618 28.92 -18.58 -3.76
CA VAL A 618 28.58 -19.62 -2.79
C VAL A 618 29.57 -19.57 -1.65
N GLU A 619 29.08 -19.59 -0.43
CA GLU A 619 29.96 -19.63 0.73
C GLU A 619 30.69 -20.99 0.81
N GLY A 620 31.99 -20.98 1.15
CA GLY A 620 32.84 -22.16 1.24
C GLY A 620 33.56 -22.35 2.58
N GLY A 621 34.21 -23.51 2.73
CA GLY A 621 34.95 -23.91 3.93
C GLY A 621 34.06 -24.35 5.09
N VAL A 622 34.66 -24.61 6.26
CA VAL A 622 33.94 -25.05 7.47
C VAL A 622 33.65 -23.85 8.36
N ARG A 623 32.38 -23.65 8.72
CA ARG A 623 31.93 -22.53 9.54
C ARG A 623 31.08 -22.99 10.70
N GLY A 624 31.33 -22.42 11.88
CA GLY A 624 30.48 -22.53 13.05
C GLY A 624 29.75 -21.22 13.30
N SER A 625 28.49 -21.25 13.69
CA SER A 625 27.74 -20.07 14.14
C SER A 625 27.11 -20.35 15.50
N TYR A 626 27.03 -19.35 16.35
CA TYR A 626 26.39 -19.46 17.65
C TYR A 626 25.66 -18.17 18.01
N ALA A 627 24.56 -18.29 18.75
CA ALA A 627 23.79 -17.17 19.26
C ALA A 627 23.11 -17.52 20.57
N LEU A 628 22.79 -16.49 21.34
CA LEU A 628 21.88 -16.57 22.46
C LEU A 628 20.64 -15.75 22.11
N ARG A 629 19.47 -16.37 22.19
CA ARG A 629 18.18 -15.70 22.06
C ARG A 629 17.47 -15.68 23.41
N TYR A 630 16.92 -14.54 23.76
CA TYR A 630 16.14 -14.33 24.97
C TYR A 630 14.78 -13.73 24.60
N GLY A 631 13.72 -14.30 25.15
CA GLY A 631 12.35 -13.82 25.01
C GLY A 631 11.71 -13.65 26.38
N LEU A 632 10.92 -12.59 26.54
CA LEU A 632 10.14 -12.30 27.73
C LEU A 632 8.72 -11.92 27.33
N THR A 633 7.75 -12.65 27.86
CA THR A 633 6.32 -12.29 27.78
C THR A 633 5.81 -11.98 29.19
N GLY A 634 5.61 -10.71 29.47
CA GLY A 634 5.12 -10.21 30.76
C GLY A 634 3.59 -10.15 30.86
N ARG A 635 3.08 -9.45 31.87
CA ARG A 635 1.65 -9.07 31.96
C ARG A 635 1.38 -7.83 31.10
N ASP A 636 0.09 -7.54 30.87
CA ASP A 636 -0.37 -6.29 30.25
C ASP A 636 0.23 -6.01 28.84
N GLY A 637 0.47 -7.08 28.08
CA GLY A 637 0.98 -6.99 26.71
C GLY A 637 2.49 -6.77 26.59
N PHE A 638 3.23 -6.69 27.70
CA PHE A 638 4.69 -6.52 27.67
C PHE A 638 5.38 -7.68 26.96
N ARG A 639 6.18 -7.38 25.94
CA ARG A 639 7.04 -8.34 25.23
C ARG A 639 8.43 -7.76 25.05
N ALA A 640 9.45 -8.58 25.26
CA ALA A 640 10.81 -8.23 24.89
C ALA A 640 11.50 -9.44 24.24
N GLU A 641 12.30 -9.18 23.22
CA GLU A 641 13.13 -10.18 22.55
C GLU A 641 14.52 -9.61 22.32
N ALA A 642 15.55 -10.40 22.58
CA ALA A 642 16.93 -10.07 22.27
C ALA A 642 17.63 -11.27 21.64
N GLN A 643 18.47 -11.03 20.65
CA GLN A 643 19.37 -12.03 20.08
C GLN A 643 20.74 -11.41 19.89
N LEU A 644 21.79 -12.15 20.24
CA LEU A 644 23.18 -11.80 19.98
C LEU A 644 23.93 -13.04 19.51
N GLY A 645 24.70 -12.92 18.44
CA GLY A 645 25.46 -14.04 17.93
C GLY A 645 26.64 -13.65 17.04
N GLN A 646 27.42 -14.67 16.70
CA GLN A 646 28.64 -14.55 15.92
C GLN A 646 28.86 -15.83 15.10
N SER A 647 29.59 -15.70 14.00
CA SER A 647 30.01 -16.80 13.15
C SER A 647 31.54 -16.93 13.11
N VAL A 648 32.07 -18.12 12.89
CA VAL A 648 33.50 -18.43 12.98
C VAL A 648 33.91 -19.33 11.81
N GLN A 649 34.85 -18.89 10.99
CA GLN A 649 35.52 -19.73 10.01
C GLN A 649 36.48 -20.70 10.73
N LEU A 650 36.12 -21.98 10.78
CA LEU A 650 36.89 -23.01 11.47
C LEU A 650 38.01 -23.57 10.60
N ALA A 651 37.74 -23.80 9.32
CA ALA A 651 38.69 -24.32 8.35
C ALA A 651 38.37 -23.90 6.91
N GLY A 652 39.32 -24.09 5.99
CA GLY A 652 39.15 -23.72 4.58
C GLY A 652 39.39 -22.24 4.28
N ARG A 653 39.19 -21.86 3.02
CA ARG A 653 39.32 -20.49 2.53
C ARG A 653 38.02 -19.73 2.79
N ASN A 654 38.13 -18.59 3.45
CA ASN A 654 37.00 -17.69 3.68
C ASN A 654 36.58 -16.99 2.38
N SER A 655 35.36 -17.25 1.91
CA SER A 655 34.76 -16.67 0.70
C SER A 655 34.62 -15.16 0.73
N PHE A 656 34.41 -14.56 1.91
CA PHE A 656 34.20 -13.12 2.07
C PHE A 656 35.51 -12.33 2.05
N ARG A 657 36.65 -12.99 2.33
CA ARG A 657 37.95 -12.33 2.34
C ARG A 657 38.41 -11.94 0.93
N SER A 658 37.95 -12.61 -0.11
CA SER A 658 38.32 -12.30 -1.51
C SER A 658 37.17 -11.58 -2.19
N GLY A 659 37.38 -10.32 -2.59
CA GLY A 659 36.41 -9.57 -3.41
C GLY A 659 36.27 -10.18 -4.80
N ASP A 660 35.08 -10.09 -5.39
CA ASP A 660 34.82 -10.41 -6.80
C ASP A 660 34.82 -9.14 -7.66
N LEU A 661 34.14 -9.15 -8.81
CA LEU A 661 34.07 -7.99 -9.71
C LEU A 661 33.33 -6.80 -9.11
N VAL A 662 32.52 -7.01 -8.07
CA VAL A 662 31.74 -5.97 -7.38
C VAL A 662 32.06 -5.89 -5.88
N ASN A 663 33.12 -6.58 -5.44
CA ASN A 663 33.51 -6.70 -4.04
C ASN A 663 32.40 -7.25 -3.13
N THR A 664 31.54 -8.16 -3.62
CA THR A 664 30.49 -8.75 -2.77
C THR A 664 31.10 -9.41 -1.53
N GLY A 665 30.59 -8.98 -0.38
CA GLY A 665 30.95 -9.51 0.91
C GLY A 665 32.16 -8.85 1.56
N ARG A 666 32.73 -7.83 0.93
CA ARG A 666 33.70 -6.91 1.57
C ARG A 666 32.96 -5.92 2.47
N ASP A 667 33.60 -5.52 3.55
CA ASP A 667 33.03 -4.77 4.68
C ASP A 667 31.73 -5.38 5.30
N SER A 668 31.47 -6.66 5.07
CA SER A 668 30.34 -7.41 5.62
C SER A 668 30.53 -7.85 7.07
N GLY A 669 31.78 -7.87 7.54
CA GLY A 669 32.13 -8.38 8.86
C GLY A 669 32.34 -9.89 8.89
N LEU A 670 32.34 -10.57 7.74
CA LEU A 670 32.54 -12.01 7.61
C LEU A 670 33.94 -12.40 7.12
N GLU A 671 34.81 -11.45 6.78
CA GLU A 671 36.10 -11.62 6.07
C GLU A 671 37.20 -12.21 6.95
N SER A 672 37.06 -12.07 8.26
CA SER A 672 38.03 -12.55 9.23
C SER A 672 37.62 -13.90 9.83
N ARG A 673 38.45 -14.47 10.71
CA ARG A 673 38.18 -15.79 11.30
C ARG A 673 36.90 -15.77 12.15
N PHE A 674 36.74 -14.77 13.00
CA PHE A 674 35.51 -14.53 13.76
C PHE A 674 34.75 -13.41 13.05
N SER A 675 33.45 -13.55 12.83
CA SER A 675 32.66 -12.47 12.27
C SER A 675 32.53 -11.32 13.26
N ASP A 676 32.06 -10.19 12.78
CA ASP A 676 31.46 -9.18 13.65
C ASP A 676 30.32 -9.80 14.48
N TYR A 677 30.06 -9.21 15.64
CA TYR A 677 28.89 -9.56 16.44
C TYR A 677 27.64 -8.96 15.80
N VAL A 678 26.57 -9.75 15.68
CA VAL A 678 25.28 -9.30 15.17
C VAL A 678 24.20 -9.53 16.21
N GLY A 679 23.25 -8.60 16.31
CA GLY A 679 22.17 -8.75 17.26
C GLY A 679 20.96 -7.85 17.00
N ARG A 680 19.86 -8.24 17.62
CA ARG A 680 18.58 -7.54 17.57
C ARG A 680 18.00 -7.42 18.96
N VAL A 681 17.36 -6.30 19.25
CA VAL A 681 16.52 -6.10 20.43
C VAL A 681 15.16 -5.60 19.95
N SER A 682 14.09 -6.17 20.47
CA SER A 682 12.71 -5.75 20.25
C SER A 682 12.02 -5.62 21.59
N LEU A 683 11.32 -4.51 21.81
CA LEU A 683 10.65 -4.20 23.06
C LEU A 683 9.28 -3.60 22.74
N SER A 684 8.24 -4.27 23.21
CA SER A 684 6.86 -3.77 23.17
C SER A 684 6.36 -3.70 24.60
N PRO A 685 6.53 -2.56 25.30
CA PRO A 685 6.09 -2.45 26.69
C PRO A 685 4.58 -2.65 26.86
N ASN A 686 3.80 -2.28 25.84
CA ASN A 686 2.36 -2.44 25.72
C ASN A 686 1.95 -2.35 24.23
N GLU A 687 0.65 -2.32 23.92
CA GLU A 687 0.13 -2.21 22.54
C GLU A 687 0.39 -0.83 21.90
N MET A 688 0.67 0.19 22.71
CA MET A 688 0.85 1.58 22.25
C MET A 688 2.29 1.88 21.84
N PHE A 689 3.30 1.19 22.39
CA PHE A 689 4.71 1.49 22.15
C PHE A 689 5.48 0.26 21.64
N SER A 690 6.29 0.44 20.61
CA SER A 690 7.22 -0.59 20.13
C SER A 690 8.58 0.01 19.79
N ILE A 691 9.66 -0.66 20.14
CA ILE A 691 11.04 -0.29 19.83
C ILE A 691 11.71 -1.52 19.22
N ASP A 692 12.41 -1.33 18.12
CA ASP A 692 13.20 -2.36 17.45
C ASP A 692 14.58 -1.79 17.13
N ALA A 693 15.64 -2.52 17.46
CA ALA A 693 17.01 -2.15 17.14
C ALA A 693 17.78 -3.37 16.61
N ARG A 694 18.60 -3.17 15.59
CA ARG A 694 19.52 -4.17 15.02
C ARG A 694 20.90 -3.57 14.91
N GLY A 695 21.93 -4.34 15.26
CA GLY A 695 23.30 -3.85 15.32
C GLY A 695 24.32 -4.86 14.82
N ARG A 696 25.40 -4.35 14.22
CA ARG A 696 26.63 -5.08 13.92
C ARG A 696 27.82 -4.37 14.55
N PHE A 697 28.63 -5.10 15.30
CA PHE A 697 29.75 -4.58 16.08
C PHE A 697 31.04 -5.32 15.73
N ASP A 698 32.14 -4.58 15.56
CA ASP A 698 33.45 -5.15 15.23
C ASP A 698 33.84 -6.24 16.24
N ARG A 699 34.33 -7.37 15.73
CA ARG A 699 34.74 -8.50 16.58
C ARG A 699 35.81 -8.17 17.64
N SER A 700 36.66 -7.17 17.38
CA SER A 700 37.88 -6.87 18.14
C SER A 700 37.79 -5.58 18.94
N THR A 701 37.23 -4.52 18.35
CA THR A 701 37.09 -3.22 19.02
C THR A 701 35.70 -2.99 19.59
N PHE A 702 34.72 -3.81 19.21
CA PHE A 702 33.30 -3.59 19.48
C PHE A 702 32.74 -2.28 18.89
N ASP A 703 33.47 -1.66 17.94
CA ASP A 703 33.00 -0.48 17.23
C ASP A 703 31.72 -0.81 16.46
N MET A 704 30.73 0.07 16.55
CA MET A 704 29.47 -0.05 15.82
C MET A 704 29.71 0.13 14.31
N LYS A 705 29.52 -0.94 13.55
CA LYS A 705 29.61 -0.94 12.07
C LYS A 705 28.27 -0.68 11.40
N ARG A 706 27.17 -1.08 12.04
CA ARG A 706 25.80 -0.85 11.59
C ARG A 706 24.87 -0.74 12.79
N LEU A 707 23.93 0.20 12.74
CA LEU A 707 22.82 0.31 13.67
C LEU A 707 21.58 0.77 12.91
N GLU A 708 20.50 0.04 13.07
CA GLU A 708 19.17 0.45 12.64
C GLU A 708 18.27 0.40 13.87
N ALA A 709 17.61 1.49 14.19
CA ALA A 709 16.74 1.59 15.34
C ALA A 709 15.44 2.29 14.95
N GLY A 710 14.32 1.77 15.43
CA GLY A 710 12.99 2.33 15.20
C GLY A 710 12.19 2.34 16.49
N ALA A 711 11.38 3.37 16.66
CA ALA A 711 10.37 3.45 17.71
C ALA A 711 9.04 3.86 17.08
N ARG A 712 7.95 3.23 17.51
CA ARG A 712 6.58 3.59 17.14
C ARG A 712 5.76 3.83 18.39
N VAL A 713 4.86 4.79 18.29
CA VAL A 713 3.87 5.11 19.31
C VAL A 713 2.51 5.28 18.64
N ASN A 714 1.52 4.58 19.16
CA ASN A 714 0.10 4.68 18.82
C ASN A 714 -0.65 4.93 20.13
N PHE A 715 -0.84 6.18 20.48
CA PHE A 715 -1.44 6.60 21.75
C PHE A 715 -2.63 7.52 21.47
N ASP A 716 -3.86 6.99 21.59
CA ASP A 716 -5.10 7.74 21.43
C ASP A 716 -5.11 8.60 20.14
N ARG A 717 -5.00 9.93 20.28
CA ARG A 717 -4.99 10.93 19.20
C ARG A 717 -3.62 11.15 18.55
N PHE A 718 -2.57 10.45 18.99
CA PHE A 718 -1.22 10.61 18.50
C PHE A 718 -0.68 9.31 17.93
N GLN A 719 -0.21 9.36 16.69
CA GLN A 719 0.58 8.32 16.07
C GLN A 719 1.93 8.91 15.69
N GLY A 720 3.01 8.21 16.00
CA GLY A 720 4.36 8.69 15.75
C GLY A 720 5.31 7.55 15.46
N ALA A 721 6.31 7.82 14.62
CA ALA A 721 7.43 6.93 14.39
C ALA A 721 8.72 7.71 14.28
N VAL A 722 9.79 7.12 14.81
CA VAL A 722 11.16 7.59 14.64
C VAL A 722 11.99 6.42 14.14
N THR A 723 12.72 6.62 13.04
CA THR A 723 13.64 5.63 12.48
C THR A 723 15.01 6.27 12.35
N TYR A 724 16.04 5.61 12.88
CA TYR A 724 17.43 6.01 12.78
C TYR A 724 18.25 4.89 12.14
N ALA A 725 19.13 5.24 11.22
CA ALA A 725 20.05 4.30 10.60
C ALA A 725 21.45 4.90 10.53
N ARG A 726 22.46 4.11 10.89
CA ARG A 726 23.87 4.45 10.79
C ARG A 726 24.65 3.28 10.21
N PHE A 727 25.43 3.57 9.18
CA PHE A 727 26.32 2.64 8.51
C PHE A 727 27.73 3.20 8.53
N ALA A 728 28.71 2.42 8.99
CA ALA A 728 30.12 2.76 8.91
C ALA A 728 30.57 2.90 7.44
N PRO A 729 31.71 3.58 7.18
CA PRO A 729 32.31 3.61 5.86
C PRO A 729 32.55 2.20 5.29
N GLN A 730 32.24 2.02 4.01
CA GLN A 730 32.48 0.81 3.21
C GLN A 730 33.15 1.23 1.89
N PRO A 731 34.41 1.70 1.91
CA PRO A 731 35.08 2.26 0.75
C PRO A 731 35.19 1.28 -0.42
N GLU A 732 35.34 -0.02 -0.14
CA GLU A 732 35.44 -1.06 -1.16
C GLU A 732 34.11 -1.34 -1.89
N LEU A 733 32.99 -0.91 -1.30
CA LEU A 733 31.66 -0.93 -1.91
C LEU A 733 31.23 0.44 -2.47
N GLY A 734 32.10 1.44 -2.34
CA GLY A 734 31.85 2.78 -2.84
C GLY A 734 31.20 3.76 -1.88
N TYR A 735 31.26 3.47 -0.58
CA TYR A 735 30.77 4.35 0.47
C TYR A 735 31.94 4.80 1.36
N PRO A 736 32.78 5.75 0.92
CA PRO A 736 34.00 6.15 1.63
C PRO A 736 33.73 6.88 2.95
N ASP A 737 32.56 7.49 3.11
CA ASP A 737 32.11 8.10 4.35
C ASP A 737 31.02 7.27 5.02
N ARG A 738 30.82 7.52 6.32
CA ARG A 738 29.68 6.95 7.04
C ARG A 738 28.38 7.52 6.49
N ARG A 739 27.32 6.72 6.52
CA ARG A 739 25.97 7.11 6.14
C ARG A 739 25.10 7.13 7.38
N GLU A 740 24.36 8.19 7.59
CA GLU A 740 23.59 8.39 8.81
C GLU A 740 22.31 9.15 8.51
N GLY A 741 21.17 8.65 8.98
CA GLY A 741 19.87 9.25 8.68
C GLY A 741 18.89 9.10 9.84
N LEU A 742 18.00 10.07 9.96
CA LEU A 742 16.94 10.12 10.96
C LEU A 742 15.63 10.52 10.28
N GLN A 743 14.61 9.67 10.37
CA GLN A 743 13.26 9.98 9.92
C GLN A 743 12.33 10.09 11.12
N VAL A 744 11.57 11.16 11.18
CA VAL A 744 10.51 11.38 12.17
C VAL A 744 9.21 11.57 11.42
N SER A 745 8.17 10.82 11.77
CA SER A 745 6.83 11.01 11.25
C SER A 745 5.79 11.02 12.36
N SER A 746 4.73 11.80 12.18
CA SER A 746 3.66 11.94 13.15
C SER A 746 2.33 12.25 12.48
N ARG A 747 1.25 11.76 13.08
CA ARG A 747 -0.12 12.18 12.85
C ARG A 747 -0.76 12.50 14.20
N VAL A 748 -1.35 13.68 14.31
CA VAL A 748 -1.99 14.15 15.54
C VAL A 748 -3.42 14.57 15.23
N GLU A 749 -4.39 13.99 15.92
CA GLU A 749 -5.78 14.43 15.90
C GLU A 749 -5.90 15.64 16.86
N LEU A 750 -5.91 16.86 16.30
CA LEU A 750 -5.99 18.13 17.05
C LEU A 750 -7.38 18.32 17.69
N SER A 751 -8.43 17.85 17.00
CA SER A 751 -9.82 17.81 17.45
C SER A 751 -10.56 16.67 16.74
N PRO A 752 -11.83 16.36 17.03
CA PRO A 752 -12.57 15.28 16.35
C PRO A 752 -12.57 15.36 14.82
N HIS A 753 -12.40 16.57 14.26
CA HIS A 753 -12.42 16.80 12.82
C HIS A 753 -11.10 17.35 12.26
N TRP A 754 -10.16 17.78 13.09
CA TRP A 754 -8.90 18.36 12.63
C TRP A 754 -7.72 17.45 12.94
N PHE A 755 -6.86 17.24 11.94
CA PHE A 755 -5.63 16.49 12.10
C PHE A 755 -4.44 17.21 11.48
N ALA A 756 -3.26 16.98 12.05
CA ALA A 756 -1.99 17.41 11.47
C ALA A 756 -1.14 16.19 11.15
N THR A 757 -0.40 16.26 10.04
CA THR A 757 0.62 15.26 9.68
C THR A 757 1.97 15.95 9.51
N GLY A 758 3.02 15.24 9.90
CA GLY A 758 4.39 15.69 9.76
C GLY A 758 5.29 14.52 9.40
N SER A 759 6.23 14.72 8.49
CA SER A 759 7.29 13.77 8.20
C SER A 759 8.53 14.55 7.80
N VAL A 760 9.65 14.32 8.47
CA VAL A 760 10.94 14.91 8.14
C VAL A 760 11.98 13.81 8.11
N MET A 761 12.81 13.78 7.07
CA MET A 761 13.97 12.92 6.97
C MET A 761 15.22 13.80 6.92
N PHE A 762 16.13 13.57 7.86
CA PHE A 762 17.44 14.20 7.94
C PHE A 762 18.51 13.27 7.39
N ASP A 763 19.40 13.80 6.55
CA ASP A 763 20.69 13.20 6.22
C ASP A 763 21.74 13.77 7.17
N LEU A 764 22.14 12.97 8.16
CA LEU A 764 23.08 13.36 9.19
C LEU A 764 24.54 13.22 8.75
N SER A 765 24.76 12.71 7.54
CA SER A 765 26.07 12.50 6.91
C SER A 765 26.37 13.47 5.78
N ARG A 766 25.41 14.32 5.38
CA ARG A 766 25.55 15.21 4.22
C ARG A 766 26.77 16.12 4.28
N TYR A 767 27.05 16.70 5.45
CA TYR A 767 28.19 17.60 5.67
C TYR A 767 29.55 16.94 5.39
N LEU A 768 29.68 15.62 5.66
CA LEU A 768 30.92 14.88 5.36
C LEU A 768 31.16 14.82 3.85
N ASP A 769 30.08 14.64 3.13
CA ASP A 769 30.09 14.57 1.69
C ASP A 769 30.33 15.93 1.02
N ASP A 770 29.72 16.99 1.53
CA ASP A 770 29.98 18.35 1.06
C ASP A 770 31.45 18.73 1.29
N ARG A 771 31.99 18.42 2.49
CA ARG A 771 33.40 18.64 2.82
C ARG A 771 34.35 17.89 1.88
N ARG A 772 34.03 16.65 1.51
CA ARG A 772 34.86 15.86 0.59
C ARG A 772 34.74 16.32 -0.86
N SER A 773 33.58 16.82 -1.26
CA SER A 773 33.34 17.33 -2.61
C SER A 773 33.76 18.79 -2.81
N GLY A 774 34.15 19.49 -1.74
CA GLY A 774 34.45 20.93 -1.78
C GLY A 774 33.21 21.80 -1.96
N ALA A 775 32.01 21.24 -1.75
CA ALA A 775 30.76 21.99 -1.76
C ALA A 775 30.61 22.77 -0.43
N PRO A 776 29.76 23.82 -0.39
CA PRO A 776 29.41 24.49 0.86
C PRO A 776 28.92 23.48 1.90
N GLU A 777 29.52 23.49 3.09
CA GLU A 777 29.25 22.49 4.13
C GLU A 777 27.82 22.64 4.66
N SER A 778 26.99 21.61 4.48
CA SER A 778 25.65 21.56 5.09
C SER A 778 25.71 21.39 6.60
N ASP A 779 24.63 21.77 7.29
CA ASP A 779 24.44 21.44 8.70
C ASP A 779 24.36 19.93 8.94
N ARG A 780 24.69 19.51 10.17
CA ARG A 780 24.55 18.11 10.61
C ARG A 780 23.12 17.59 10.55
N PHE A 781 22.11 18.47 10.61
CA PHE A 781 20.70 18.11 10.44
C PHE A 781 20.20 18.61 9.07
N SER A 782 20.87 18.16 8.00
CA SER A 782 20.45 18.49 6.64
C SER A 782 19.13 17.81 6.31
N VAL A 783 18.11 18.57 5.92
CA VAL A 783 16.79 18.01 5.59
C VAL A 783 16.85 17.39 4.19
N ALA A 784 16.77 16.06 4.12
CA ALA A 784 16.70 15.31 2.87
C ALA A 784 15.29 15.38 2.25
N SER A 785 14.24 15.26 3.07
CA SER A 785 12.85 15.48 2.63
C SER A 785 11.96 15.90 3.79
N MET A 786 10.88 16.61 3.48
CA MET A 786 9.84 16.94 4.45
C MET A 786 8.44 16.92 3.83
N SER A 787 7.44 16.65 4.67
CA SER A 787 6.03 16.74 4.37
C SER A 787 5.29 17.26 5.60
N LEU A 788 4.49 18.32 5.45
CA LEU A 788 3.65 18.88 6.50
C LEU A 788 2.23 18.94 5.96
N GLY A 789 1.27 18.46 6.72
CA GLY A 789 -0.14 18.44 6.34
C GLY A 789 -1.02 18.97 7.46
N LEU A 790 -2.04 19.74 7.08
CA LEU A 790 -3.18 20.06 7.94
C LEU A 790 -4.44 19.59 7.23
N GLY A 791 -5.26 18.84 7.94
CA GLY A 791 -6.49 18.28 7.41
C GLY A 791 -7.67 18.57 8.32
N TYR A 792 -8.82 18.77 7.69
CA TYR A 792 -10.14 18.73 8.29
C TYR A 792 -10.91 17.58 7.66
N ALA A 793 -11.56 16.75 8.45
CA ALA A 793 -12.41 15.66 7.99
C ALA A 793 -13.59 15.47 8.94
N ASP A 794 -14.80 15.66 8.44
CA ASP A 794 -16.05 15.35 9.12
C ASP A 794 -16.79 14.20 8.39
N GLU A 795 -18.10 14.07 8.59
CA GLU A 795 -18.94 13.05 7.96
C GLU A 795 -19.17 13.26 6.46
N CYS A 796 -19.03 14.50 5.96
CA CYS A 796 -19.44 14.90 4.61
C CYS A 796 -18.39 15.69 3.81
N THR A 797 -17.30 16.11 4.44
CA THR A 797 -16.28 17.00 3.89
C THR A 797 -14.88 16.57 4.34
N THR A 798 -13.96 16.49 3.39
CA THR A 798 -12.52 16.41 3.66
C THR A 798 -11.80 17.58 3.01
N PHE A 799 -11.00 18.31 3.77
CA PHE A 799 -10.14 19.38 3.29
C PHE A 799 -8.72 19.12 3.75
N THR A 800 -7.74 19.13 2.85
CA THR A 800 -6.33 18.96 3.22
C THR A 800 -5.44 19.99 2.53
N VAL A 801 -4.46 20.47 3.28
CA VAL A 801 -3.35 21.29 2.80
C VAL A 801 -2.08 20.53 3.10
N THR A 802 -1.33 20.17 2.06
CA THR A 802 -0.06 19.45 2.20
C THR A 802 1.07 20.23 1.54
N TYR A 803 2.10 20.55 2.30
CA TYR A 803 3.39 20.99 1.79
C TYR A 803 4.34 19.80 1.73
N SER A 804 5.06 19.63 0.63
CA SER A 804 6.13 18.64 0.54
C SER A 804 7.36 19.21 -0.16
N ALA A 805 8.54 18.96 0.41
CA ALA A 805 9.83 19.22 -0.22
C ALA A 805 10.61 17.90 -0.28
N ARG A 806 11.06 17.54 -1.47
CA ARG A 806 11.72 16.25 -1.73
C ARG A 806 12.92 16.49 -2.62
N PRO A 807 13.96 15.64 -2.54
CA PRO A 807 15.08 15.76 -3.44
C PRO A 807 14.58 15.44 -4.85
N GLN A 808 15.10 16.17 -5.81
CA GLN A 808 14.84 15.96 -7.23
C GLN A 808 16.18 15.68 -7.90
N ASP A 809 16.19 14.79 -8.88
CA ASP A 809 17.41 14.52 -9.64
C ASP A 809 17.83 15.83 -10.33
N GLY A 810 19.07 16.28 -10.08
CA GLY A 810 19.54 17.63 -10.36
C GLY A 810 19.57 18.02 -11.85
N SER A 811 19.12 17.15 -12.73
CA SER A 811 19.02 17.43 -14.15
C SER A 811 17.89 16.66 -14.83
N LEU A 812 16.65 16.78 -14.34
CA LEU A 812 15.41 16.20 -14.90
C LEU A 812 15.08 16.53 -16.38
N GLY A 813 16.01 17.07 -17.14
CA GLY A 813 15.71 17.68 -18.43
C GLY A 813 14.90 18.98 -18.30
N THR A 814 14.69 19.49 -17.09
CA THR A 814 14.07 20.79 -16.77
C THR A 814 15.09 21.73 -16.12
N ARG A 815 14.75 23.01 -15.95
CA ARG A 815 15.64 24.02 -15.37
C ARG A 815 15.55 24.14 -13.83
N ASP A 816 14.50 23.60 -13.20
CA ASP A 816 14.14 23.99 -11.81
C ASP A 816 14.01 22.83 -10.79
N GLN A 817 13.95 23.17 -9.48
CA GLN A 817 13.86 22.25 -8.31
C GLN A 817 12.40 22.04 -7.79
N ASN A 818 12.13 20.94 -7.06
CA ASN A 818 10.76 20.51 -6.69
C ASN A 818 10.40 20.71 -5.21
N ARG A 819 9.63 21.75 -4.91
CA ARG A 819 8.80 21.87 -3.71
C ARG A 819 7.34 21.97 -4.14
N THR A 820 6.40 21.44 -3.38
CA THR A 820 4.99 21.39 -3.80
C THR A 820 4.05 21.74 -2.64
N ILE A 821 3.04 22.58 -2.92
CA ILE A 821 1.85 22.74 -2.07
C ILE A 821 0.67 22.10 -2.80
N MET A 822 -0.08 21.27 -2.09
CA MET A 822 -1.31 20.64 -2.57
C MET A 822 -2.47 21.02 -1.66
N LEU A 823 -3.57 21.47 -2.26
CA LEU A 823 -4.84 21.71 -1.62
C LEU A 823 -5.83 20.71 -2.20
N GLN A 824 -6.60 20.03 -1.36
CA GLN A 824 -7.66 19.13 -1.79
C GLN A 824 -8.91 19.39 -0.96
N LEU A 825 -10.02 19.64 -1.62
CA LEU A 825 -11.36 19.67 -1.02
C LEU A 825 -12.16 18.54 -1.65
N GLU A 826 -12.81 17.73 -0.82
CA GLU A 826 -13.65 16.62 -1.23
C GLU A 826 -14.98 16.70 -0.49
N LEU A 827 -16.07 16.75 -1.25
CA LEU A 827 -17.43 16.71 -0.75
C LEU A 827 -17.98 15.31 -1.00
N ARG A 828 -18.38 14.64 0.06
CA ARG A 828 -18.95 13.30 -0.02
C ARG A 828 -20.11 13.30 -1.00
N SER A 829 -20.22 12.28 -1.87
CA SER A 829 -21.21 12.13 -2.95
C SER A 829 -21.13 13.11 -4.14
N LEU A 830 -20.51 14.29 -3.98
CA LEU A 830 -20.36 15.28 -5.07
C LEU A 830 -18.97 15.29 -5.71
N GLY A 831 -17.99 14.66 -5.05
CA GLY A 831 -16.59 14.68 -5.46
C GLY A 831 -15.84 15.91 -4.94
N GLY A 832 -14.62 16.10 -5.42
CA GLY A 832 -13.73 17.17 -4.96
C GLY A 832 -13.14 18.08 -6.05
N VAL A 833 -12.24 18.95 -5.61
CA VAL A 833 -11.32 19.78 -6.41
C VAL A 833 -9.93 19.78 -5.77
N GLY A 834 -8.90 19.68 -6.59
CA GLY A 834 -7.50 19.73 -6.15
C GLY A 834 -6.72 20.88 -6.80
N VAL A 835 -5.83 21.53 -6.05
CA VAL A 835 -4.88 22.52 -6.58
C VAL A 835 -3.47 22.11 -6.15
N THR A 836 -2.60 21.91 -7.11
CA THR A 836 -1.19 21.58 -6.89
C THR A 836 -0.33 22.70 -7.44
N ARG A 837 0.55 23.25 -6.62
CA ARG A 837 1.51 24.30 -7.00
C ARG A 837 2.93 23.86 -6.70
N SER A 838 3.76 23.79 -7.73
CA SER A 838 5.21 23.71 -7.57
C SER A 838 5.74 25.08 -7.11
N LEU A 839 6.54 25.10 -6.05
CA LEU A 839 7.28 26.27 -5.59
C LEU A 839 8.72 26.10 -6.04
N GLU A 840 9.21 27.05 -6.82
CA GLU A 840 10.58 27.04 -7.32
C GLU A 840 11.38 28.11 -6.57
N GLU A 841 12.65 27.81 -6.30
CA GLU A 841 13.60 28.76 -5.71
C GLU A 841 14.36 29.41 -6.86
N ASP A 842 14.16 30.72 -7.00
CA ASP A 842 14.79 31.55 -8.01
C ASP A 842 16.32 31.51 -7.77
N GLN A 843 17.06 30.61 -8.46
CA GLN A 843 18.52 30.68 -8.48
C GLN A 843 18.96 31.83 -9.39
N GLN A 844 18.59 33.05 -9.02
CA GLN A 844 19.34 34.23 -9.43
C GLN A 844 20.71 34.17 -8.77
N GLY A 845 21.72 33.75 -9.54
CA GLY A 845 23.10 34.16 -9.26
C GLY A 845 24.16 33.08 -9.29
N ILE A 846 24.27 32.30 -10.37
CA ILE A 846 25.60 31.92 -10.90
C ILE A 846 25.53 32.01 -12.43
N ALA A 847 25.90 33.17 -12.96
CA ALA A 847 26.13 33.39 -14.39
C ALA A 847 27.40 32.60 -14.84
N PRO A 848 27.52 32.25 -16.14
CA PRO A 848 28.48 31.25 -16.65
C PRO A 848 29.96 31.55 -16.40
#